data_AF-A0A7X6YDB2-F1
#
_entry.id   AF-A0A7X6YDB2-F1
#
_cell.length_a   1.000
_cell.length_b   1.000
_cell.length_c   1.000
_cell.angle_alpha   90.00
_cell.angle_beta   90.00
_cell.angle_gamma   90.00
#
_symmetry.space_group_name_H-M   'P 1'
#
loop_
_entity.id
_entity.type
_entity.pdbx_description
1 polymer ?
#
loop_
_entity_poly.entity_id
_entity_poly.type
_entity_poly.pdbx_seq_one_letter_code
_entity_poly.pdbx_strand_id
1 'polypeptide(L)'
;AIQPTLFGIAPAAWGWADGGTVDLASASLEIRLRDLTGFDGRCDALFLTTDTAAAPPPDGGTALAQWRAQMRGETATPETTATFDLVVVGGGFGGCGAALAAARSGLRVALVQDRPVLGGNASQEIRVASRGDRRYRIVDEIDTFDLQNRSATTIDRDAARLALFRAEPTLTLYLSCRAYAAATNAARRITCVDIRHMADGSRTRLTAPLFVDATGDGWIGAWAGAAWRMGREARATHQESLAPETADLQTLGSSLMWTSKTNAAPVPFPTDLPWAAAVAGSAAETGGEWDWEYGINATLDTLDDAEHIRDHLLRAIYGTFANAKLNPAHANRSLDWVPYIAGKRESRRVLGAYILTQNDVLEGRYFEDAVATTDWGIDLHMETGISYRSTYKNYGRASPCYIPYRCLFSRDIANLFLAGRHFSVTHVALGSPRVMNTIAQLGVTVGFAAAICSQQGYEPADIYRDPDVFAALRARLDADALATPSWPANPYTTASAIVDNLDAARVRIVGEWTASTSDSGKWLSNYLHDGNTGKGGKYVLFCPATPLSGDYTVSTWHSAGGTRATNAPVWVFTQRARAAALAVNAYARSDTPDVWCGNEETLVGRAGSGKYFRGFLGFDLADLPAHALVDDVTLSLTIRYPDASSVNETAGASGITVHHLDEPFSPGAVTWNSREADTPWATPGGTFATNVLTAIADPPYFLDVTNGQRLVFPSTPDLRARVQALLSQSAPDKILRGVVCTPSLETGYTSRKLYRFAEARLDVTWVDPSVPPTARLNLKEQQAQWRPIGVFPAGADGLRVAIGTGGTDAYVTADAVRVDIARSDIDPDDYDGNGLPNAWERRWFLQETGTDPLADPDGDGSPNREECERGTDPLDPRSRYTAGTRLLLQ
;
A
#
# COMPACT_ATOMS: atom_id res chain seq x y z
N ALA A 1 52.68 44.97 9.20
CA ALA A 1 51.89 43.76 8.87
C ALA A 1 50.50 43.98 9.44
N ILE A 2 49.46 43.92 8.61
CA ILE A 2 48.07 44.02 9.07
C ILE A 2 47.82 42.80 9.98
N GLN A 3 47.47 43.04 11.24
CA GLN A 3 47.01 41.97 12.13
C GLN A 3 45.70 41.40 11.51
N PRO A 4 45.60 40.09 11.27
CA PRO A 4 44.38 39.53 10.68
C PRO A 4 43.20 39.71 11.65
N THR A 5 42.13 40.35 11.18
CA THR A 5 40.86 40.40 11.92
C THR A 5 40.27 38.99 11.99
N LEU A 6 39.91 38.54 13.19
CA LEU A 6 39.35 37.23 13.42
C LEU A 6 37.82 37.29 13.30
N PHE A 7 37.28 36.60 12.31
CA PHE A 7 35.83 36.50 12.08
C PHE A 7 35.28 35.19 12.67
N GLY A 8 33.96 35.16 12.95
CA GLY A 8 33.28 33.95 13.44
C GLY A 8 33.44 33.67 14.95
N ILE A 9 33.86 34.67 15.74
CA ILE A 9 33.92 34.58 17.21
C ILE A 9 32.63 35.04 17.92
N ALA A 10 31.78 35.80 17.23
CA ALA A 10 30.42 36.21 17.59
C ALA A 10 29.79 36.93 16.37
N PRO A 11 28.46 36.95 16.20
CA PRO A 11 27.44 36.24 16.98
C PRO A 11 27.24 34.78 16.53
N ALA A 12 26.44 34.02 17.30
CA ALA A 12 26.11 32.61 17.02
C ALA A 12 25.16 32.40 15.82
N ALA A 13 24.61 33.49 15.26
CA ALA A 13 23.70 33.48 14.13
C ALA A 13 24.35 34.16 12.91
N TRP A 14 23.80 33.92 11.72
CA TRP A 14 24.15 34.66 10.52
C TRP A 14 23.98 36.17 10.75
N GLY A 15 24.99 36.95 10.40
CA GLY A 15 25.00 38.40 10.55
C GLY A 15 26.31 39.02 10.11
N TRP A 16 26.38 40.34 10.16
CA TRP A 16 27.58 41.09 9.79
C TRP A 16 28.61 41.11 10.93
N ALA A 17 29.87 40.87 10.59
CA ALA A 17 30.98 41.00 11.52
C ALA A 17 31.86 42.21 11.12
N ASP A 18 32.16 43.08 12.07
CA ASP A 18 33.00 44.25 11.84
C ASP A 18 34.43 43.83 11.46
N GLY A 19 34.84 44.19 10.24
CA GLY A 19 36.17 43.92 9.72
C GLY A 19 37.23 44.95 10.11
N GLY A 20 36.82 46.06 10.73
CA GLY A 20 37.66 47.21 11.06
C GLY A 20 37.77 48.22 9.92
N THR A 21 38.52 49.30 10.17
CA THR A 21 38.80 50.35 9.19
C THR A 21 40.15 50.13 8.53
N VAL A 22 40.23 50.32 7.21
CA VAL A 22 41.46 50.22 6.43
C VAL A 22 41.64 51.46 5.55
N ASP A 23 42.86 52.01 5.52
CA ASP A 23 43.19 53.13 4.62
C ASP A 23 43.48 52.60 3.21
N LEU A 24 42.71 53.05 2.22
CA LEU A 24 42.87 52.64 0.82
C LEU A 24 43.81 53.60 0.08
N ALA A 25 45.04 53.14 -0.17
CA ALA A 25 46.02 53.89 -0.98
C ALA A 25 45.81 53.74 -2.49
N SER A 26 44.90 52.85 -2.92
CA SER A 26 44.61 52.55 -4.33
C SER A 26 43.13 52.24 -4.53
N ALA A 27 42.65 52.39 -5.77
CA ALA A 27 41.26 52.04 -6.14
C ALA A 27 40.99 50.53 -6.13
N SER A 28 42.01 49.70 -5.92
CA SER A 28 41.90 48.24 -5.79
C SER A 28 42.33 47.80 -4.39
N LEU A 29 41.53 46.92 -3.80
CA LEU A 29 41.78 46.29 -2.51
C LEU A 29 41.63 44.78 -2.66
N GLU A 30 42.64 44.04 -2.22
CA GLU A 30 42.56 42.58 -2.14
C GLU A 30 42.26 42.16 -0.69
N ILE A 31 41.14 41.48 -0.49
CA ILE A 31 40.74 40.90 0.79
C ILE A 31 40.76 39.39 0.65
N ARG A 32 41.41 38.70 1.60
CA ARG A 32 41.46 37.24 1.66
C ARG A 32 40.90 36.76 2.97
N LEU A 33 39.92 35.86 2.89
CA LEU A 33 39.47 35.08 4.05
C LEU A 33 40.24 33.76 4.07
N ARG A 34 40.71 33.38 5.25
CA ARG A 34 41.38 32.10 5.50
C ARG A 34 40.61 31.37 6.56
N ASP A 35 40.11 30.17 6.24
CA ASP A 35 39.60 29.25 7.25
C ASP A 35 40.76 28.81 8.15
N LEU A 36 40.69 29.17 9.43
CA LEU A 36 41.69 28.85 10.43
C LEU A 36 41.42 27.51 11.13
N THR A 37 40.19 27.00 11.03
CA THR A 37 39.78 25.75 11.68
C THR A 37 39.94 24.56 10.73
N GLY A 38 39.72 24.78 9.43
CA GLY A 38 39.71 23.72 8.42
C GLY A 38 38.43 22.87 8.46
N PHE A 39 37.36 23.38 9.06
CA PHE A 39 36.07 22.70 9.25
C PHE A 39 34.93 23.53 8.66
N ASP A 40 34.73 23.44 7.35
CA ASP A 40 33.60 24.04 6.62
C ASP A 40 33.37 25.54 6.93
N GLY A 41 34.45 26.34 6.98
CA GLY A 41 34.36 27.79 7.13
C GLY A 41 33.48 28.42 6.04
N ARG A 42 32.51 29.25 6.45
CA ARG A 42 31.53 29.89 5.56
C ARG A 42 31.70 31.40 5.53
N CYS A 43 31.47 31.97 4.35
CA CYS A 43 31.35 33.40 4.12
C CYS A 43 30.37 33.63 2.96
N ASP A 44 29.76 34.83 2.90
CA ASP A 44 28.79 35.18 1.86
C ASP A 44 29.18 36.50 1.19
N ALA A 45 29.15 37.60 1.94
CA ALA A 45 29.34 38.93 1.40
C ALA A 45 30.32 39.78 2.21
N LEU A 46 30.91 40.76 1.53
CA LEU A 46 31.70 41.83 2.12
C LEU A 46 31.00 43.17 1.88
N PHE A 47 30.81 43.96 2.94
CA PHE A 47 30.28 45.31 2.86
C PHE A 47 31.39 46.31 3.18
N LEU A 48 31.74 47.15 2.20
CA LEU A 48 32.75 48.19 2.31
C LEU A 48 32.07 49.55 2.16
N THR A 49 32.28 50.45 3.13
CA THR A 49 31.70 51.80 3.14
C THR A 49 32.75 52.82 3.60
N THR A 50 32.69 54.04 3.05
CA THR A 50 33.47 55.19 3.54
C THR A 50 32.78 55.91 4.70
N ASP A 51 31.50 55.63 4.93
CA ASP A 51 30.75 56.13 6.07
C ASP A 51 31.01 55.22 7.28
N THR A 52 31.98 55.59 8.11
CA THR A 52 32.36 54.86 9.32
C THR A 52 31.28 54.91 10.41
N ALA A 53 30.23 55.71 10.24
CA ALA A 53 29.07 55.76 11.14
C ALA A 53 27.86 54.97 10.59
N ALA A 54 27.95 54.43 9.36
CA ALA A 54 26.87 53.65 8.78
C ALA A 54 26.63 52.37 9.59
N ALA A 55 25.35 52.09 9.86
CA ALA A 55 24.96 50.79 10.38
C ALA A 55 25.30 49.69 9.36
N PRO A 56 25.64 48.47 9.82
CA PRO A 56 25.77 47.33 8.91
C PRO A 56 24.43 47.08 8.18
N PRO A 57 24.46 46.43 7.01
CA PRO A 57 23.24 46.04 6.32
C PRO A 57 22.36 45.14 7.22
N PRO A 58 21.07 44.98 6.90
CA PRO A 58 20.20 44.08 7.67
C PRO A 58 20.77 42.65 7.75
N ASP A 59 20.60 41.96 8.88
CA ASP A 59 21.17 40.62 9.08
C ASP A 59 20.42 39.50 8.32
N GLY A 60 19.16 39.73 7.90
CA GLY A 60 18.37 38.69 7.24
C GLY A 60 16.98 39.08 6.75
N GLY A 61 16.25 38.06 6.29
CA GLY A 61 14.84 38.16 5.90
C GLY A 61 14.57 39.09 4.71
N THR A 62 13.33 39.58 4.63
CA THR A 62 12.86 40.45 3.55
C THR A 62 13.66 41.77 3.46
N ALA A 63 14.07 42.33 4.60
CA ALA A 63 14.87 43.55 4.63
C ALA A 63 16.24 43.37 3.96
N LEU A 64 16.95 42.27 4.27
CA LEU A 64 18.21 41.97 3.60
C LEU A 64 17.99 41.65 2.11
N ALA A 65 16.92 40.93 1.75
CA ALA A 65 16.60 40.65 0.36
C ALA A 65 16.34 41.93 -0.46
N GLN A 66 15.57 42.88 0.08
CA GLN A 66 15.29 44.17 -0.54
C GLN A 66 16.56 45.01 -0.66
N TRP A 67 17.36 45.10 0.41
CA TRP A 67 18.63 45.80 0.40
C TRP A 67 19.60 45.22 -0.64
N ARG A 68 19.73 43.88 -0.72
CA ARG A 68 20.55 43.19 -1.72
C ARG A 68 20.09 43.50 -3.14
N ALA A 69 18.79 43.49 -3.39
CA ALA A 69 18.23 43.83 -4.69
C ALA A 69 18.56 45.28 -5.06
N GLN A 70 18.39 46.23 -4.13
CA GLN A 70 18.74 47.63 -4.35
C GLN A 70 20.22 47.82 -4.64
N MET A 71 21.11 47.20 -3.86
CA MET A 71 22.57 47.30 -4.02
C MET A 71 23.06 46.71 -5.35
N ARG A 72 22.37 45.69 -5.87
CA ARG A 72 22.70 45.06 -7.16
C ARG A 72 22.01 45.73 -8.35
N GLY A 73 21.20 46.77 -8.12
CA GLY A 73 20.39 47.40 -9.18
C GLY A 73 19.38 46.43 -9.80
N GLU A 74 18.93 45.43 -9.03
CA GLU A 74 18.03 44.40 -9.50
C GLU A 74 16.61 44.96 -9.70
N THR A 75 16.08 44.79 -10.91
CA THR A 75 14.65 45.00 -11.20
C THR A 75 13.81 43.82 -10.73
N ALA A 76 12.51 44.06 -10.56
CA ALA A 76 11.54 43.02 -10.20
C ALA A 76 11.38 41.91 -11.26
N THR A 77 11.68 42.22 -12.52
CA THR A 77 11.71 41.22 -13.61
C THR A 77 13.15 40.80 -13.88
N PRO A 78 13.43 39.49 -14.01
CA PRO A 78 14.74 39.00 -14.45
C PRO A 78 15.16 39.55 -15.81
N GLU A 79 16.46 39.67 -16.02
CA GLU A 79 17.07 40.21 -17.25
C GLU A 79 16.86 39.31 -18.48
N THR A 80 16.66 38.01 -18.29
CA THR A 80 16.40 37.05 -19.38
C THR A 80 15.04 36.41 -19.21
N THR A 81 14.33 36.13 -20.31
CA THR A 81 13.10 35.32 -20.32
C THR A 81 13.24 34.18 -21.32
N ALA A 82 12.80 32.98 -20.95
CA ALA A 82 12.75 31.81 -21.81
C ALA A 82 11.38 31.11 -21.71
N THR A 83 10.95 30.52 -22.82
CA THR A 83 9.62 29.89 -22.95
C THR A 83 9.74 28.44 -23.37
N PHE A 84 9.06 27.57 -22.61
CA PHE A 84 9.06 26.13 -22.75
C PHE A 84 7.62 25.61 -22.79
N ASP A 85 7.46 24.34 -23.14
CA ASP A 85 6.18 23.65 -23.07
C ASP A 85 5.95 23.08 -21.66
N LEU A 86 7.04 22.75 -20.96
CA LEU A 86 7.06 22.30 -19.57
C LEU A 86 8.27 22.86 -18.82
N VAL A 87 8.06 23.37 -17.60
CA VAL A 87 9.14 23.71 -16.66
C VAL A 87 9.12 22.74 -15.48
N VAL A 88 10.20 21.99 -15.30
CA VAL A 88 10.41 21.06 -14.19
C VAL A 88 11.43 21.67 -13.23
N VAL A 89 11.03 21.89 -11.98
CA VAL A 89 11.93 22.47 -10.96
C VAL A 89 12.32 21.42 -9.94
N GLY A 90 13.58 21.00 -9.95
CA GLY A 90 14.18 19.99 -9.08
C GLY A 90 14.68 18.79 -9.89
N GLY A 91 15.99 18.60 -9.94
CA GLY A 91 16.69 17.49 -10.60
C GLY A 91 16.86 16.24 -9.74
N GLY A 92 15.94 15.98 -8.81
CA GLY A 92 15.82 14.70 -8.11
C GLY A 92 15.27 13.60 -9.02
N PHE A 93 15.16 12.37 -8.53
CA PHE A 93 14.67 11.24 -9.32
C PHE A 93 13.27 11.47 -9.93
N GLY A 94 12.36 12.13 -9.20
CA GLY A 94 11.04 12.49 -9.72
C GLY A 94 11.09 13.51 -10.86
N GLY A 95 11.88 14.58 -10.70
CA GLY A 95 12.08 15.56 -11.78
C GLY A 95 12.85 15.00 -12.97
N CYS A 96 13.81 14.11 -12.73
CA CYS A 96 14.50 13.34 -13.78
C CYS A 96 13.52 12.50 -14.60
N GLY A 97 12.64 11.73 -13.93
CA GLY A 97 11.60 10.94 -14.59
C GLY A 97 10.64 11.81 -15.41
N ALA A 98 10.17 12.91 -14.82
CA ALA A 98 9.25 13.85 -15.48
C ALA A 98 9.87 14.50 -16.72
N ALA A 99 11.09 15.00 -16.60
CA ALA A 99 11.76 15.69 -17.70
C ALA A 99 12.08 14.75 -18.87
N LEU A 100 12.56 13.53 -18.62
CA LEU A 100 12.84 12.56 -19.68
C LEU A 100 11.57 12.08 -20.38
N ALA A 101 10.54 11.70 -19.63
CA ALA A 101 9.27 11.25 -20.20
C ALA A 101 8.60 12.34 -21.05
N ALA A 102 8.63 13.60 -20.59
CA ALA A 102 8.11 14.74 -21.34
C ALA A 102 8.94 15.06 -22.59
N ALA A 103 10.27 15.14 -22.46
CA ALA A 103 11.16 15.46 -23.58
C ALA A 103 11.06 14.41 -24.71
N ARG A 104 11.05 13.12 -24.36
CA ARG A 104 10.88 12.02 -25.31
C ARG A 104 9.48 11.93 -25.91
N SER A 105 8.51 12.53 -25.25
CA SER A 105 7.17 12.75 -25.81
C SER A 105 7.07 13.98 -26.73
N GLY A 106 8.20 14.66 -26.99
CA GLY A 106 8.31 15.77 -27.94
C GLY A 106 8.17 17.17 -27.34
N LEU A 107 8.08 17.32 -26.01
CA LEU A 107 7.97 18.63 -25.37
C LEU A 107 9.33 19.32 -25.30
N ARG A 108 9.35 20.65 -25.43
CA ARG A 108 10.50 21.48 -25.03
C ARG A 108 10.47 21.67 -23.52
N VAL A 109 11.45 21.09 -22.83
CA VAL A 109 11.48 21.01 -21.37
C VAL A 109 12.62 21.85 -20.81
N ALA A 110 12.35 22.66 -19.80
CA ALA A 110 13.37 23.19 -18.92
C ALA A 110 13.47 22.33 -17.65
N LEU A 111 14.64 21.76 -17.36
CA LEU A 111 14.91 21.10 -16.08
C LEU A 111 15.85 21.99 -15.25
N VAL A 112 15.34 22.51 -14.15
CA VAL A 112 16.06 23.40 -13.23
C VAL A 112 16.57 22.58 -12.04
N GLN A 113 17.86 22.68 -11.75
CA GLN A 113 18.48 22.06 -10.59
C GLN A 113 19.41 23.06 -9.91
N ASP A 114 19.23 23.23 -8.60
CA ASP A 114 19.97 24.20 -7.77
C ASP A 114 21.45 23.83 -7.57
N ARG A 115 21.82 22.60 -7.94
CA ARG A 115 23.16 22.01 -7.80
C ARG A 115 23.77 21.62 -9.16
N PRO A 116 25.09 21.35 -9.23
CA PRO A 116 25.74 21.00 -10.50
C PRO A 116 25.45 19.57 -10.99
N VAL A 117 24.77 18.74 -10.20
CA VAL A 117 24.50 17.33 -10.50
C VAL A 117 23.02 16.98 -10.31
N LEU A 118 22.57 15.96 -11.05
CA LEU A 118 21.23 15.38 -10.97
C LEU A 118 21.21 14.18 -10.01
N GLY A 119 20.04 13.83 -9.48
CA GLY A 119 19.83 12.63 -8.65
C GLY A 119 19.32 12.90 -7.25
N GLY A 120 19.25 14.17 -6.82
CA GLY A 120 18.74 14.53 -5.49
C GLY A 120 19.52 13.84 -4.37
N ASN A 121 18.83 13.13 -3.47
CA ASN A 121 19.49 12.40 -2.38
C ASN A 121 20.32 11.19 -2.85
N ALA A 122 20.10 10.67 -4.07
CA ALA A 122 20.89 9.60 -4.67
C ALA A 122 22.09 10.10 -5.50
N SER A 123 22.31 11.42 -5.55
CA SER A 123 23.51 11.98 -6.18
C SER A 123 24.78 11.64 -5.39
N GLN A 124 25.93 11.82 -6.03
CA GLN A 124 27.26 11.67 -5.44
C GLN A 124 27.52 12.57 -4.23
N GLU A 125 26.70 13.61 -4.05
CA GLU A 125 26.77 14.59 -2.97
C GLU A 125 26.16 14.08 -1.67
N ILE A 126 25.18 13.16 -1.73
CA ILE A 126 24.39 12.71 -0.57
C ILE A 126 24.39 11.18 -0.43
N ARG A 127 24.41 10.43 -1.55
CA ARG A 127 24.65 8.99 -1.63
C ARG A 127 23.63 8.09 -0.89
N VAL A 128 22.37 8.51 -0.77
CA VAL A 128 21.30 7.62 -0.26
C VAL A 128 20.92 6.59 -1.33
N ALA A 129 20.75 5.32 -0.94
CA ALA A 129 20.36 4.22 -1.84
C ALA A 129 18.99 4.47 -2.50
N SER A 130 18.89 4.33 -3.83
CA SER A 130 17.70 4.71 -4.59
C SER A 130 16.44 3.98 -4.10
N ARG A 131 16.46 2.65 -4.01
CA ARG A 131 15.40 1.76 -3.46
C ARG A 131 13.98 1.99 -4.02
N GLY A 132 13.09 1.04 -3.78
CA GLY A 132 11.74 1.09 -4.31
C GLY A 132 11.61 0.37 -5.64
N ASP A 133 10.35 0.19 -6.03
CA ASP A 133 9.91 -0.48 -7.25
C ASP A 133 10.35 0.30 -8.50
N ARG A 134 10.61 -0.41 -9.59
CA ARG A 134 11.25 0.09 -10.83
C ARG A 134 10.48 -0.39 -12.05
N ARG A 135 9.24 0.06 -12.20
CA ARG A 135 8.36 -0.48 -13.25
C ARG A 135 8.61 0.03 -14.66
N TYR A 136 9.26 1.18 -14.81
CA TYR A 136 9.36 1.89 -16.07
C TYR A 136 10.80 1.92 -16.57
N ARG A 137 11.00 1.73 -17.88
CA ARG A 137 12.31 1.75 -18.54
C ARG A 137 13.04 3.06 -18.29
N ILE A 138 12.36 4.20 -18.27
CA ILE A 138 12.99 5.49 -17.93
C ILE A 138 13.57 5.47 -16.50
N VAL A 139 12.91 4.82 -15.54
CA VAL A 139 13.46 4.67 -14.17
C VAL A 139 14.71 3.81 -14.20
N ASP A 140 14.74 2.78 -15.05
CA ASP A 140 15.91 1.92 -15.22
C ASP A 140 17.11 2.65 -15.82
N GLU A 141 16.88 3.54 -16.79
CA GLU A 141 17.91 4.36 -17.42
C GLU A 141 18.49 5.44 -16.49
N ILE A 142 17.67 6.04 -15.61
CA ILE A 142 18.11 7.09 -14.67
C ILE A 142 18.96 6.51 -13.53
N ASP A 143 18.75 5.23 -13.20
CA ASP A 143 19.35 4.60 -12.04
C ASP A 143 20.04 3.28 -12.36
N THR A 144 21.35 3.22 -12.31
CA THR A 144 22.08 1.95 -12.33
C THR A 144 22.14 1.39 -10.91
N PHE A 145 21.20 0.51 -10.53
CA PHE A 145 21.00 0.00 -9.17
C PHE A 145 22.31 -0.43 -8.48
N ASP A 146 22.62 0.19 -7.33
CA ASP A 146 23.70 -0.24 -6.44
C ASP A 146 23.24 -0.14 -4.97
N LEU A 147 23.44 -1.22 -4.23
CA LEU A 147 23.19 -1.31 -2.80
C LEU A 147 24.27 -0.58 -1.97
N GLN A 148 25.41 -0.27 -2.61
CA GLN A 148 26.61 0.26 -2.00
C GLN A 148 26.91 1.69 -2.48
N ASN A 149 25.93 2.60 -2.37
CA ASN A 149 26.08 4.02 -2.74
C ASN A 149 27.26 4.77 -2.06
N ARG A 150 28.03 4.12 -1.20
CA ARG A 150 29.30 4.61 -0.61
C ARG A 150 30.50 4.49 -1.55
N SER A 151 30.37 3.74 -2.64
CA SER A 151 31.45 3.53 -3.61
C SER A 151 31.76 4.78 -4.43
N ALA A 152 33.03 4.95 -4.79
CA ALA A 152 33.50 5.98 -5.72
C ALA A 152 32.81 5.90 -7.10
N THR A 153 32.26 4.73 -7.46
CA THR A 153 31.48 4.49 -8.69
C THR A 153 30.23 5.37 -8.79
N THR A 154 29.75 5.96 -7.70
CA THR A 154 28.62 6.93 -7.72
C THR A 154 28.93 8.15 -8.60
N ILE A 155 30.20 8.55 -8.70
CA ILE A 155 30.63 9.67 -9.56
C ILE A 155 30.40 9.32 -11.04
N ASP A 156 30.81 8.12 -11.45
CA ASP A 156 30.64 7.64 -12.83
C ASP A 156 29.15 7.50 -13.19
N ARG A 157 28.32 7.08 -12.21
CA ARG A 157 26.86 6.98 -12.38
C ARG A 157 26.20 8.34 -12.59
N ASP A 158 26.56 9.33 -11.78
CA ASP A 158 26.05 10.69 -11.95
C ASP A 158 26.50 11.30 -13.29
N ALA A 159 27.74 11.01 -13.73
CA ALA A 159 28.22 11.41 -15.04
C ALA A 159 27.43 10.76 -16.18
N ALA A 160 27.13 9.46 -16.09
CA ALA A 160 26.30 8.74 -17.05
C ALA A 160 24.86 9.29 -17.09
N ARG A 161 24.26 9.55 -15.91
CA ARG A 161 22.96 10.21 -15.81
C ARG A 161 22.99 11.58 -16.46
N LEU A 162 23.99 12.41 -16.18
CA LEU A 162 24.08 13.73 -16.80
C LEU A 162 24.25 13.64 -18.33
N ALA A 163 25.02 12.66 -18.83
CA ALA A 163 25.18 12.43 -20.26
C ALA A 163 23.85 12.03 -20.93
N LEU A 164 23.04 11.20 -20.27
CA LEU A 164 21.69 10.84 -20.74
C LEU A 164 20.85 12.10 -20.99
N PHE A 165 20.80 13.03 -20.04
CA PHE A 165 19.99 14.24 -20.17
C PHE A 165 20.54 15.23 -21.19
N ARG A 166 21.88 15.34 -21.32
CA ARG A 166 22.51 16.18 -22.34
C ARG A 166 22.27 15.66 -23.77
N ALA A 167 21.95 14.38 -23.93
CA ALA A 167 21.66 13.78 -25.23
C ALA A 167 20.22 14.05 -25.71
N GLU A 168 19.32 14.52 -24.84
CA GLU A 168 17.91 14.75 -25.17
C GLU A 168 17.75 16.11 -25.88
N PRO A 169 17.34 16.14 -27.17
CA PRO A 169 17.45 17.33 -28.01
C PRO A 169 16.48 18.47 -27.64
N THR A 170 15.37 18.15 -26.97
CA THR A 170 14.35 19.14 -26.56
C THR A 170 14.46 19.53 -25.09
N LEU A 171 15.47 19.03 -24.37
CA LEU A 171 15.67 19.27 -22.95
C LEU A 171 16.77 20.32 -22.74
N THR A 172 16.43 21.42 -22.07
CA THR A 172 17.39 22.44 -21.63
C THR A 172 17.69 22.26 -20.13
N LEU A 173 18.96 22.02 -19.80
CA LEU A 173 19.43 21.87 -18.42
C LEU A 173 19.85 23.22 -17.83
N TYR A 174 19.21 23.63 -16.74
CA TYR A 174 19.61 24.74 -15.90
C TYR A 174 20.23 24.19 -14.60
N LEU A 175 21.49 23.76 -14.68
CA LEU A 175 22.26 23.31 -13.51
C LEU A 175 22.80 24.50 -12.72
N SER A 176 23.04 24.30 -11.43
CA SER A 176 23.47 25.36 -10.50
C SER A 176 22.55 26.58 -10.55
N CYS A 177 21.26 26.38 -10.85
CA CYS A 177 20.25 27.42 -10.96
C CYS A 177 19.17 27.18 -9.91
N ARG A 178 19.03 28.10 -8.97
CA ARG A 178 18.03 28.02 -7.89
C ARG A 178 16.78 28.81 -8.27
N ALA A 179 15.62 28.16 -8.24
CA ALA A 179 14.34 28.87 -8.26
C ALA A 179 14.18 29.69 -6.99
N TYR A 180 13.65 30.90 -7.10
CA TYR A 180 13.47 31.80 -5.95
C TYR A 180 12.12 32.53 -5.94
N ALA A 181 11.31 32.40 -6.98
CA ALA A 181 9.95 32.90 -7.03
C ALA A 181 9.10 32.11 -8.04
N ALA A 182 7.80 32.02 -7.77
CA ALA A 182 6.79 31.62 -8.74
C ALA A 182 5.64 32.64 -8.70
N ALA A 183 5.10 33.01 -9.85
CA ALA A 183 4.01 33.98 -9.94
C ALA A 183 2.73 33.32 -10.46
N THR A 184 1.62 33.54 -9.78
CA THR A 184 0.28 33.06 -10.17
C THR A 184 -0.64 34.20 -10.58
N ASN A 185 -1.56 33.91 -11.49
CA ASN A 185 -2.61 34.85 -11.89
C ASN A 185 -3.89 34.68 -11.05
N ALA A 186 -4.90 35.52 -11.29
CA ALA A 186 -6.19 35.46 -10.59
C ALA A 186 -6.95 34.13 -10.81
N ALA A 187 -6.65 33.40 -11.89
CA ALA A 187 -7.22 32.08 -12.17
C ALA A 187 -6.42 30.93 -11.51
N ARG A 188 -5.55 31.24 -10.54
CA ARG A 188 -4.71 30.27 -9.82
C ARG A 188 -3.84 29.41 -10.76
N ARG A 189 -3.34 30.03 -11.83
CA ARG A 189 -2.36 29.41 -12.76
C ARG A 189 -1.00 30.04 -12.60
N ILE A 190 0.04 29.23 -12.55
CA ILE A 190 1.43 29.70 -12.58
C ILE A 190 1.69 30.28 -13.97
N THR A 191 2.25 31.49 -13.99
CA THR A 191 2.61 32.23 -15.21
C THR A 191 4.12 32.17 -15.46
N CYS A 192 4.92 32.17 -14.40
CA CYS A 192 6.36 32.01 -14.50
C CYS A 192 7.00 31.49 -13.21
N VAL A 193 8.21 30.95 -13.37
CA VAL A 193 9.16 30.67 -12.29
C VAL A 193 10.45 31.42 -12.58
N ASP A 194 10.96 32.15 -11.60
CA ASP A 194 12.22 32.88 -11.73
C ASP A 194 13.36 32.08 -11.09
N ILE A 195 14.46 31.94 -11.83
CA ILE A 195 15.65 31.19 -11.44
C ILE A 195 16.89 32.08 -11.43
N ARG A 196 17.85 31.76 -10.57
CA ARG A 196 19.14 32.45 -10.44
C ARG A 196 20.29 31.47 -10.53
N HIS A 197 21.25 31.71 -11.41
CA HIS A 197 22.49 30.94 -11.45
C HIS A 197 23.37 31.31 -10.24
N MET A 198 23.82 30.29 -9.50
CA MET A 198 24.43 30.47 -8.18
C MET A 198 25.86 31.01 -8.23
N ALA A 199 26.55 30.92 -9.38
CA ALA A 199 27.93 31.37 -9.51
C ALA A 199 28.07 32.82 -9.98
N ASP A 200 27.28 33.25 -10.97
CA ASP A 200 27.36 34.60 -11.55
C ASP A 200 26.18 35.50 -11.16
N GLY A 201 25.15 34.94 -10.52
CA GLY A 201 23.97 35.68 -10.08
C GLY A 201 22.98 36.06 -11.18
N SER A 202 23.20 35.61 -12.43
CA SER A 202 22.29 35.87 -13.54
C SER A 202 20.91 35.26 -13.29
N ARG A 203 19.86 35.97 -13.71
CA ARG A 203 18.46 35.64 -13.44
C ARG A 203 17.72 35.43 -14.75
N THR A 204 16.94 34.35 -14.79
CA THR A 204 16.08 34.01 -15.93
C THR A 204 14.66 33.78 -15.45
N ARG A 205 13.69 34.34 -16.17
CA ARG A 205 12.27 34.04 -16.04
C ARG A 205 11.90 32.91 -16.98
N LEU A 206 11.37 31.81 -16.43
CA LEU A 206 10.88 30.68 -17.19
C LEU A 206 9.35 30.74 -17.29
N THR A 207 8.84 30.63 -18.50
CA THR A 207 7.40 30.62 -18.81
C THR A 207 7.02 29.31 -19.48
N ALA A 208 5.87 28.74 -19.10
CA ALA A 208 5.32 27.53 -19.70
C ALA A 208 3.81 27.43 -19.42
N PRO A 209 3.05 26.67 -20.23
CA PRO A 209 1.66 26.37 -19.91
C PRO A 209 1.52 25.44 -18.70
N LEU A 210 2.51 24.59 -18.44
CA LEU A 210 2.54 23.58 -17.38
C LEU A 210 3.84 23.65 -16.56
N PHE A 211 3.74 23.36 -15.27
CA PHE A 211 4.86 23.33 -14.33
C PHE A 211 4.86 22.04 -13.52
N VAL A 212 6.04 21.58 -13.14
CA VAL A 212 6.23 20.46 -12.21
C VAL A 212 7.04 20.93 -11.01
N ASP A 213 6.45 20.85 -9.82
CA ASP A 213 7.23 20.91 -8.58
C ASP A 213 7.88 19.53 -8.36
N ALA A 214 9.19 19.48 -8.53
CA ALA A 214 10.03 18.33 -8.23
C ALA A 214 11.12 18.71 -7.22
N THR A 215 10.95 19.82 -6.49
CA THR A 215 11.97 20.38 -5.59
C THR A 215 12.25 19.48 -4.39
N GLY A 216 11.32 18.57 -4.10
CA GLY A 216 11.32 17.75 -2.89
C GLY A 216 10.90 18.51 -1.63
N ASP A 217 10.74 19.83 -1.71
CA ASP A 217 10.40 20.72 -0.61
C ASP A 217 9.09 21.51 -0.82
N GLY A 218 8.42 21.29 -1.96
CA GLY A 218 7.16 21.94 -2.30
C GLY A 218 7.26 23.45 -2.49
N TRP A 219 8.43 23.96 -2.91
CA TRP A 219 8.66 25.41 -3.03
C TRP A 219 7.79 26.06 -4.09
N ILE A 220 7.63 25.42 -5.26
CA ILE A 220 6.82 25.99 -6.33
C ILE A 220 5.35 25.98 -5.94
N GLY A 221 4.87 24.88 -5.34
CA GLY A 221 3.52 24.81 -4.78
C GLY A 221 3.26 25.89 -3.73
N ALA A 222 4.17 26.05 -2.76
CA ALA A 222 4.06 27.05 -1.70
C ALA A 222 4.07 28.49 -2.26
N TRP A 223 5.00 28.83 -3.16
CA TRP A 223 5.06 30.16 -3.77
C TRP A 223 3.88 30.45 -4.70
N ALA A 224 3.34 29.43 -5.36
CA ALA A 224 2.13 29.55 -6.17
C ALA A 224 0.86 29.77 -5.33
N GLY A 225 0.91 29.49 -4.02
CA GLY A 225 -0.24 29.59 -3.11
C GLY A 225 -1.08 28.31 -3.03
N ALA A 226 -0.52 27.15 -3.39
CA ALA A 226 -1.15 25.86 -3.11
C ALA A 226 -1.20 25.60 -1.59
N ALA A 227 -2.23 24.91 -1.12
CA ALA A 227 -2.28 24.42 0.24
C ALA A 227 -1.25 23.28 0.42
N TRP A 228 -0.64 23.24 1.60
CA TRP A 228 0.35 22.23 1.97
C TRP A 228 0.29 21.94 3.47
N ARG A 229 0.88 20.82 3.87
CA ARG A 229 1.08 20.41 5.27
C ARG A 229 2.55 20.12 5.54
N MET A 230 2.94 20.16 6.81
CA MET A 230 4.26 19.76 7.29
C MET A 230 4.12 19.25 8.72
N GLY A 231 4.97 18.30 9.11
CA GLY A 231 4.84 17.60 10.38
C GLY A 231 3.89 16.40 10.31
N ARG A 232 3.31 15.98 11.43
CA ARG A 232 2.39 14.82 11.51
C ARG A 232 0.95 15.27 11.66
N GLU A 233 0.07 14.66 10.87
CA GLU A 233 -1.37 14.83 11.02
C GLU A 233 -1.89 14.22 12.34
N ALA A 234 -3.03 14.73 12.84
CA ALA A 234 -3.71 14.10 13.96
C ALA A 234 -4.37 12.78 13.51
N ARG A 235 -4.38 11.78 14.38
CA ARG A 235 -5.00 10.46 14.13
C ARG A 235 -6.43 10.58 13.62
N ALA A 236 -7.22 11.48 14.21
CA ALA A 236 -8.61 11.69 13.82
C ALA A 236 -8.80 12.27 12.41
N THR A 237 -7.78 12.90 11.82
CA THR A 237 -7.89 13.57 10.51
C THR A 237 -8.02 12.55 9.36
N HIS A 238 -7.28 11.45 9.43
CA HIS A 238 -7.24 10.43 8.38
C HIS A 238 -7.47 9.00 8.90
N GLN A 239 -7.84 8.86 10.18
CA GLN A 239 -8.02 7.57 10.87
C GLN A 239 -6.77 6.67 10.80
N GLU A 240 -5.58 7.26 10.89
CA GLU A 240 -4.30 6.56 10.76
C GLU A 240 -3.81 6.10 12.14
N SER A 241 -3.84 4.79 12.41
CA SER A 241 -3.51 4.24 13.73
C SER A 241 -2.08 4.55 14.24
N LEU A 242 -1.15 4.89 13.35
CA LEU A 242 0.24 5.26 13.68
C LEU A 242 0.44 6.77 13.86
N ALA A 243 -0.54 7.59 13.50
CA ALA A 243 -0.47 9.03 13.70
C ALA A 243 -0.65 9.41 15.20
N PRO A 244 -0.05 10.54 15.64
CA PRO A 244 -0.23 11.06 16.99
C PRO A 244 -1.69 11.48 17.24
N GLU A 245 -2.13 11.52 18.50
CA GLU A 245 -3.50 11.98 18.84
C GLU A 245 -3.76 13.41 18.37
N THR A 246 -2.75 14.27 18.52
CA THR A 246 -2.77 15.67 18.12
C THR A 246 -1.70 15.91 17.07
N ALA A 247 -2.02 16.71 16.05
CA ALA A 247 -1.05 17.10 15.03
C ALA A 247 0.14 17.86 15.66
N ASP A 248 1.32 17.67 15.12
CA ASP A 248 2.53 18.38 15.52
C ASP A 248 3.48 18.61 14.33
N LEU A 249 4.58 19.32 14.57
CA LEU A 249 5.54 19.69 13.53
C LEU A 249 6.67 18.66 13.32
N GLN A 250 6.61 17.48 13.95
CA GLN A 250 7.67 16.49 13.81
C GLN A 250 7.70 15.92 12.38
N THR A 251 8.85 15.97 11.72
CA THR A 251 9.07 15.32 10.42
C THR A 251 10.07 14.18 10.57
N LEU A 252 10.26 13.39 9.51
CA LEU A 252 11.49 12.64 9.31
C LEU A 252 12.67 13.62 9.21
N GLY A 253 13.84 13.19 9.68
CA GLY A 253 15.02 14.03 9.79
C GLY A 253 15.80 14.17 8.48
N SER A 254 17.01 14.71 8.62
CA SER A 254 17.99 14.78 7.54
C SER A 254 19.25 14.01 7.92
N SER A 255 19.83 13.26 6.98
CA SER A 255 21.06 12.48 7.25
C SER A 255 22.31 13.01 6.58
N LEU A 256 23.46 12.74 7.20
CA LEU A 256 24.80 12.82 6.60
C LEU A 256 25.50 11.47 6.74
N MET A 257 25.48 10.68 5.66
CA MET A 257 26.30 9.47 5.58
C MET A 257 27.74 9.88 5.33
N TRP A 258 28.73 9.16 5.85
CA TRP A 258 30.14 9.52 5.64
C TRP A 258 31.05 8.29 5.71
N THR A 259 32.23 8.40 5.09
CA THR A 259 33.21 7.30 5.02
C THR A 259 34.61 7.78 5.37
N SER A 260 35.44 6.84 5.81
CA SER A 260 36.87 7.03 5.99
C SER A 260 37.64 5.89 5.33
N LYS A 261 38.91 6.13 5.02
CA LYS A 261 39.80 5.15 4.39
C LYS A 261 41.10 5.00 5.16
N THR A 262 41.76 3.87 4.97
CA THR A 262 43.11 3.61 5.48
C THR A 262 44.14 3.99 4.42
N ASN A 263 45.10 4.84 4.78
CA ASN A 263 46.18 5.27 3.89
C ASN A 263 47.46 4.44 4.13
N ALA A 264 48.41 4.56 3.21
CA ALA A 264 49.71 3.88 3.33
C ALA A 264 50.57 4.43 4.49
N ALA A 265 50.37 5.70 4.86
CA ALA A 265 51.12 6.38 5.91
C ALA A 265 50.17 7.09 6.91
N PRO A 266 50.66 7.44 8.11
CA PRO A 266 49.89 8.23 9.08
C PRO A 266 49.40 9.55 8.50
N VAL A 267 48.14 9.89 8.77
CA VAL A 267 47.53 11.17 8.37
C VAL A 267 47.10 11.92 9.63
N PRO A 268 47.61 13.14 9.87
CA PRO A 268 47.22 13.93 11.03
C PRO A 268 45.78 14.43 10.91
N PHE A 269 45.10 14.56 12.04
CA PHE A 269 43.78 15.17 12.16
C PHE A 269 43.69 15.84 13.54
N PRO A 270 43.09 17.05 13.66
CA PRO A 270 42.97 17.72 14.95
C PRO A 270 42.12 16.89 15.94
N THR A 271 42.65 16.61 17.13
CA THR A 271 41.95 15.81 18.15
C THR A 271 41.34 16.66 19.27
N ASP A 272 41.72 17.93 19.37
CA ASP A 272 41.17 18.88 20.35
C ASP A 272 40.13 19.78 19.66
N LEU A 273 38.87 19.33 19.67
CA LEU A 273 37.74 19.99 19.00
C LEU A 273 36.63 20.36 20.00
N PRO A 274 36.79 21.41 20.83
CA PRO A 274 35.84 21.74 21.90
C PRO A 274 34.43 22.08 21.37
N TRP A 275 34.33 22.65 20.17
CA TRP A 275 33.05 22.99 19.53
C TRP A 275 32.25 21.75 19.08
N ALA A 276 32.92 20.62 18.86
CA ALA A 276 32.32 19.33 18.46
C ALA A 276 32.10 18.38 19.66
N ALA A 277 32.91 18.53 20.72
CA ALA A 277 32.95 17.60 21.85
C ALA A 277 31.59 17.37 22.53
N ALA A 278 30.78 18.43 22.68
CA ALA A 278 29.46 18.32 23.31
C ALA A 278 28.48 17.45 22.52
N VAL A 279 28.61 17.39 21.19
CA VAL A 279 27.74 16.58 20.33
C VAL A 279 28.26 15.15 20.23
N ALA A 280 29.57 15.00 19.97
CA ALA A 280 30.19 13.68 19.79
C ALA A 280 30.35 12.87 21.08
N GLY A 281 30.44 13.54 22.24
CA GLY A 281 30.73 12.89 23.52
C GLY A 281 32.02 12.06 23.45
N SER A 282 31.96 10.81 23.91
CA SER A 282 33.07 9.85 23.85
C SER A 282 33.03 8.90 22.64
N ALA A 283 32.08 9.08 21.72
CA ALA A 283 31.95 8.20 20.56
C ALA A 283 33.18 8.33 19.64
N ALA A 284 33.67 7.20 19.12
CA ALA A 284 34.92 7.10 18.38
C ALA A 284 34.70 6.34 17.04
N GLU A 285 33.86 6.92 16.18
CA GLU A 285 33.39 6.29 14.95
C GLU A 285 34.35 6.50 13.77
N THR A 286 34.33 5.58 12.81
CA THR A 286 35.15 5.66 11.59
C THR A 286 34.31 5.72 10.30
N GLY A 287 33.00 5.84 10.41
CA GLY A 287 32.08 6.02 9.30
C GLY A 287 30.64 6.10 9.79
N GLY A 288 29.72 6.47 8.90
CA GLY A 288 28.32 6.62 9.26
C GLY A 288 27.34 6.32 8.15
N GLU A 289 26.19 5.74 8.52
CA GLU A 289 25.10 5.26 7.66
C GLU A 289 23.89 6.19 7.66
N TRP A 290 22.80 5.73 7.02
CA TRP A 290 21.53 6.44 6.92
C TRP A 290 21.00 6.93 8.27
N ASP A 291 21.40 6.28 9.36
CA ASP A 291 21.01 6.53 10.76
C ASP A 291 21.78 7.68 11.41
N TRP A 292 22.78 8.26 10.71
CA TRP A 292 23.39 9.54 11.08
C TRP A 292 22.46 10.67 10.70
N GLU A 293 21.49 10.92 11.58
CA GLU A 293 20.33 11.73 11.29
C GLU A 293 19.96 12.61 12.48
N TYR A 294 19.50 13.82 12.16
CA TYR A 294 19.02 14.80 13.12
C TYR A 294 17.83 15.60 12.56
N GLY A 295 17.09 16.29 13.42
CA GLY A 295 15.88 17.03 13.05
C GLY A 295 14.59 16.20 13.04
N ILE A 296 14.55 15.05 13.71
CA ILE A 296 13.32 14.23 13.91
C ILE A 296 12.60 14.71 15.18
N ASN A 297 12.42 16.01 15.36
CA ASN A 297 11.67 16.54 16.51
C ASN A 297 10.83 17.72 16.07
N ALA A 298 9.78 18.00 16.84
CA ALA A 298 8.84 19.07 16.53
C ALA A 298 9.40 20.49 16.77
N THR A 299 10.65 20.62 17.25
CA THR A 299 11.27 21.92 17.55
C THR A 299 12.16 22.47 16.44
N LEU A 300 12.49 21.65 15.44
CA LEU A 300 13.33 22.03 14.30
C LEU A 300 12.53 21.92 13.00
N ASP A 301 12.68 22.92 12.14
CA ASP A 301 12.09 22.93 10.81
C ASP A 301 13.11 22.45 9.76
N THR A 302 12.81 21.39 9.02
CA THR A 302 13.76 20.81 8.03
C THR A 302 14.05 21.71 6.82
N LEU A 303 13.31 22.81 6.65
CA LEU A 303 13.56 23.84 5.66
C LEU A 303 14.37 24.99 6.25
N ASP A 304 13.86 25.61 7.32
CA ASP A 304 14.43 26.84 7.86
C ASP A 304 15.67 26.56 8.74
N ASP A 305 15.72 25.43 9.45
CA ASP A 305 16.86 24.99 10.25
C ASP A 305 17.78 24.01 9.50
N ALA A 306 17.64 23.88 8.18
CA ALA A 306 18.37 22.89 7.38
C ALA A 306 19.90 22.97 7.56
N GLU A 307 20.46 24.19 7.63
CA GLU A 307 21.88 24.37 7.89
C GLU A 307 22.25 24.00 9.34
N HIS A 308 21.44 24.40 10.32
CA HIS A 308 21.67 24.03 11.72
C HIS A 308 21.68 22.50 11.90
N ILE A 309 20.73 21.81 11.28
CA ILE A 309 20.63 20.35 11.30
C ILE A 309 21.89 19.72 10.69
N ARG A 310 22.32 20.19 9.51
CA ARG A 310 23.57 19.75 8.87
C ARG A 310 24.76 19.98 9.79
N ASP A 311 24.90 21.18 10.33
CA ASP A 311 26.07 21.59 11.11
C ASP A 311 26.16 20.79 12.41
N HIS A 312 25.02 20.46 13.04
CA HIS A 312 24.97 19.54 14.19
C HIS A 312 25.51 18.15 13.82
N LEU A 313 25.14 17.62 12.65
CA LEU A 313 25.67 16.35 12.16
C LEU A 313 27.16 16.43 11.82
N LEU A 314 27.65 17.54 11.24
CA LEU A 314 29.08 17.74 11.00
C LEU A 314 29.88 17.79 12.31
N ARG A 315 29.34 18.45 13.36
CA ARG A 315 29.92 18.42 14.71
C ARG A 315 30.03 17.00 15.25
N ALA A 316 29.00 16.17 15.06
CA ALA A 316 29.08 14.75 15.40
C ALA A 316 30.19 14.05 14.60
N ILE A 317 30.19 14.16 13.27
CA ILE A 317 31.15 13.49 12.38
C ILE A 317 32.60 13.84 12.77
N TYR A 318 32.93 15.12 12.80
CA TYR A 318 34.29 15.58 13.09
C TYR A 318 34.71 15.26 14.52
N GLY A 319 33.81 15.41 15.50
CA GLY A 319 34.09 15.07 16.89
C GLY A 319 34.33 13.57 17.11
N THR A 320 33.48 12.71 16.54
CA THR A 320 33.68 11.27 16.68
C THR A 320 34.92 10.77 15.96
N PHE A 321 35.26 11.36 14.81
CA PHE A 321 36.47 11.01 14.07
C PHE A 321 37.72 11.49 14.81
N ALA A 322 37.70 12.68 15.42
CA ALA A 322 38.75 13.16 16.32
C ALA A 322 39.00 12.18 17.48
N ASN A 323 37.93 11.70 18.13
CA ASN A 323 38.03 10.69 19.18
C ASN A 323 38.60 9.36 18.64
N ALA A 324 38.20 8.91 17.46
CA ALA A 324 38.75 7.71 16.83
C ALA A 324 40.25 7.84 16.55
N LYS A 325 40.74 9.05 16.19
CA LYS A 325 42.15 9.32 15.94
C LYS A 325 43.04 9.27 17.17
N LEU A 326 42.47 9.26 18.39
CA LEU A 326 43.22 9.00 19.62
C LEU A 326 43.71 7.55 19.71
N ASN A 327 43.07 6.61 18.99
CA ASN A 327 43.53 5.22 18.91
C ASN A 327 44.67 5.10 17.87
N PRO A 328 45.87 4.63 18.25
CA PRO A 328 46.98 4.42 17.31
C PRO A 328 46.65 3.50 16.11
N ALA A 329 45.70 2.57 16.26
CA ALA A 329 45.22 1.73 15.15
C ALA A 329 44.55 2.54 14.03
N HIS A 330 44.20 3.80 14.27
CA HIS A 330 43.61 4.71 13.31
C HIS A 330 44.58 5.82 12.86
N ALA A 331 45.88 5.71 13.17
CA ALA A 331 46.90 6.68 12.76
C ALA A 331 46.92 6.91 11.23
N ASN A 332 46.76 5.84 10.45
CA ASN A 332 46.73 5.90 8.98
C ASN A 332 45.36 6.24 8.39
N ARG A 333 44.32 6.38 9.22
CA ARG A 333 42.96 6.64 8.74
C ARG A 333 42.76 8.13 8.44
N SER A 334 42.09 8.43 7.34
CA SER A 334 41.62 9.78 6.98
C SER A 334 40.15 9.73 6.57
N LEU A 335 39.43 10.84 6.71
CA LEU A 335 38.13 11.01 6.06
C LEU A 335 38.29 10.78 4.55
N ASP A 336 37.32 10.10 3.95
CA ASP A 336 37.29 9.81 2.52
C ASP A 336 36.22 10.63 1.83
N TRP A 337 35.01 10.65 2.40
CA TRP A 337 33.91 11.48 1.92
C TRP A 337 33.03 11.92 3.10
N VAL A 338 32.72 13.21 3.13
CA VAL A 338 31.75 13.84 4.03
C VAL A 338 30.85 14.75 3.17
N PRO A 339 29.52 14.58 3.22
CA PRO A 339 28.57 15.41 2.48
C PRO A 339 28.51 16.83 3.06
N TYR A 340 28.48 17.83 2.19
CA TYR A 340 28.35 19.24 2.55
C TYR A 340 26.89 19.73 2.59
N ILE A 341 25.94 18.84 2.27
CA ILE A 341 24.49 19.07 2.28
C ILE A 341 23.77 17.86 2.88
N ALA A 342 22.72 18.11 3.67
CA ALA A 342 21.98 17.07 4.34
C ALA A 342 20.92 16.42 3.43
N GLY A 343 20.82 15.09 3.50
CA GLY A 343 19.79 14.32 2.83
C GLY A 343 18.45 14.41 3.56
N LYS A 344 17.69 15.46 3.29
CA LYS A 344 16.34 15.67 3.87
C LYS A 344 15.39 14.53 3.46
N ARG A 345 14.59 14.01 4.39
CA ARG A 345 13.59 12.96 4.10
C ARG A 345 12.17 13.48 3.95
N GLU A 346 11.85 14.57 4.63
CA GLU A 346 10.51 15.13 4.67
C GLU A 346 10.59 16.64 4.91
N SER A 347 9.61 17.35 4.36
CA SER A 347 9.37 18.77 4.56
C SER A 347 7.90 19.06 4.26
N ARG A 348 7.57 20.04 3.40
CA ARG A 348 6.19 20.28 2.99
C ARG A 348 5.66 19.14 2.14
N ARG A 349 4.35 18.91 2.23
CA ARG A 349 3.57 18.03 1.34
C ARG A 349 2.42 18.84 0.77
N VAL A 350 2.43 19.03 -0.55
CA VAL A 350 1.42 19.83 -1.25
C VAL A 350 0.15 19.01 -1.40
N LEU A 351 -1.01 19.63 -1.17
CA LEU A 351 -2.29 18.94 -1.23
C LEU A 351 -2.73 18.77 -2.69
N GLY A 352 -2.89 17.51 -3.09
CA GLY A 352 -3.49 17.10 -4.34
C GLY A 352 -4.96 16.78 -4.19
N ALA A 353 -5.58 16.26 -5.26
CA ALA A 353 -6.97 15.87 -5.25
C ALA A 353 -7.23 14.66 -4.31
N TYR A 354 -6.24 13.77 -4.17
CA TYR A 354 -6.24 12.69 -3.18
C TYR A 354 -4.99 12.80 -2.30
N ILE A 355 -5.10 12.42 -1.02
CA ILE A 355 -3.98 12.35 -0.09
C ILE A 355 -3.76 10.87 0.23
N LEU A 356 -2.65 10.29 -0.21
CA LEU A 356 -2.32 8.90 0.11
C LEU A 356 -2.10 8.74 1.62
N THR A 357 -2.78 7.75 2.23
CA THR A 357 -2.79 7.53 3.68
C THR A 357 -2.15 6.20 4.09
N GLN A 358 -1.89 6.03 5.39
CA GLN A 358 -1.43 4.80 6.01
C GLN A 358 -2.35 3.63 5.67
N ASN A 359 -3.66 3.85 5.75
CA ASN A 359 -4.66 2.80 5.55
C ASN A 359 -4.58 2.28 4.12
N ASP A 360 -4.43 3.17 3.14
CA ASP A 360 -4.23 2.79 1.73
C ASP A 360 -3.00 1.88 1.55
N VAL A 361 -1.89 2.20 2.23
CA VAL A 361 -0.62 1.45 2.14
C VAL A 361 -0.70 0.09 2.85
N LEU A 362 -1.34 0.03 4.02
CA LEU A 362 -1.44 -1.20 4.81
C LEU A 362 -2.50 -2.18 4.28
N GLU A 363 -3.58 -1.66 3.69
CA GLU A 363 -4.68 -2.46 3.14
C GLU A 363 -4.46 -2.81 1.66
N GLY A 364 -3.58 -2.08 0.97
CA GLY A 364 -3.33 -2.28 -0.45
C GLY A 364 -4.51 -1.81 -1.29
N ARG A 365 -5.11 -0.69 -0.88
CA ARG A 365 -6.29 -0.12 -1.54
C ARG A 365 -6.00 0.04 -3.02
N TYR A 366 -6.84 -0.59 -3.84
CA TYR A 366 -6.77 -0.41 -5.29
C TYR A 366 -7.46 0.90 -5.67
N PHE A 367 -6.92 1.56 -6.67
CA PHE A 367 -7.47 2.76 -7.27
C PHE A 367 -7.53 2.54 -8.78
N GLU A 368 -8.61 2.91 -9.45
CA GLU A 368 -8.66 2.79 -10.93
C GLU A 368 -7.60 3.70 -11.56
N ASP A 369 -7.36 4.85 -10.92
CA ASP A 369 -6.33 5.79 -11.31
C ASP A 369 -4.93 5.45 -10.75
N ALA A 370 -4.69 4.23 -10.25
CA ALA A 370 -3.37 3.81 -9.74
C ALA A 370 -2.31 3.86 -10.84
N VAL A 371 -1.27 4.69 -10.72
CA VAL A 371 -0.24 4.91 -11.76
C VAL A 371 1.15 4.47 -11.34
N ALA A 372 1.34 4.09 -10.08
CA ALA A 372 2.58 3.50 -9.60
C ALA A 372 2.29 2.51 -8.47
N THR A 373 3.28 1.69 -8.14
CA THR A 373 3.27 0.92 -6.90
C THR A 373 4.56 1.11 -6.14
N THR A 374 4.52 0.78 -4.85
CA THR A 374 5.70 0.77 -3.97
C THR A 374 5.92 -0.61 -3.40
N ASP A 375 7.18 -1.05 -3.42
CA ASP A 375 7.63 -2.27 -2.78
C ASP A 375 8.37 -2.01 -1.46
N TRP A 376 8.18 -0.81 -0.89
CA TRP A 376 8.76 -0.40 0.38
C TRP A 376 7.68 -0.39 1.49
N GLY A 377 8.00 -0.91 2.68
CA GLY A 377 7.09 -0.82 3.84
C GLY A 377 7.10 0.58 4.44
N ILE A 378 6.14 0.90 5.32
CA ILE A 378 6.13 2.18 6.05
C ILE A 378 7.31 2.22 7.02
N ASP A 379 8.33 3.06 6.74
CA ASP A 379 9.57 3.21 7.53
C ASP A 379 9.61 4.52 8.35
N LEU A 380 9.08 4.52 9.57
CA LEU A 380 9.09 5.72 10.41
C LEU A 380 10.34 5.80 11.28
N HIS A 381 11.07 6.90 11.15
CA HIS A 381 12.30 7.16 11.89
C HIS A 381 11.99 7.79 13.26
N MET A 382 12.83 7.48 14.25
CA MET A 382 12.67 7.93 15.64
C MET A 382 14.03 8.31 16.22
N GLU A 383 14.06 9.34 17.08
CA GLU A 383 15.26 9.73 17.81
C GLU A 383 15.72 8.61 18.76
N THR A 384 17.04 8.53 18.96
CA THR A 384 17.64 7.69 20.01
C THR A 384 18.08 8.56 21.19
N GLY A 385 18.68 7.96 22.22
CA GLY A 385 19.35 8.72 23.28
C GLY A 385 20.59 9.51 22.82
N ILE A 386 20.99 9.39 21.55
CA ILE A 386 22.13 10.09 20.93
C ILE A 386 21.58 11.07 19.90
N SER A 387 21.88 12.36 20.08
CA SER A 387 21.28 13.46 19.30
C SER A 387 21.57 13.47 17.79
N TYR A 388 22.48 12.64 17.30
CA TYR A 388 22.83 12.53 15.88
C TYR A 388 22.57 11.12 15.34
N ARG A 389 21.83 10.28 16.09
CA ARG A 389 21.47 8.92 15.69
C ARG A 389 19.97 8.73 15.74
N SER A 390 19.45 8.10 14.69
CA SER A 390 18.06 7.65 14.61
C SER A 390 17.98 6.12 14.59
N THR A 391 16.79 5.61 14.89
CA THR A 391 16.37 4.26 14.55
C THR A 391 15.10 4.32 13.71
N TYR A 392 14.62 3.19 13.21
CA TYR A 392 13.36 3.13 12.47
C TYR A 392 12.49 1.96 12.92
N LYS A 393 11.19 2.08 12.69
CA LYS A 393 10.25 0.97 12.78
C LYS A 393 9.54 0.79 11.44
N ASN A 394 9.60 -0.44 10.95
CA ASN A 394 8.90 -0.85 9.73
C ASN A 394 7.55 -1.48 10.11
N TYR A 395 6.47 -0.94 9.54
CA TYR A 395 5.10 -1.41 9.79
C TYR A 395 4.56 -2.29 8.66
N GLY A 396 5.40 -2.64 7.70
CA GLY A 396 5.02 -3.41 6.52
C GLY A 396 4.22 -2.59 5.52
N ARG A 397 3.59 -3.29 4.59
CA ARG A 397 2.59 -2.81 3.63
C ARG A 397 1.78 -4.01 3.13
N ALA A 398 0.65 -3.76 2.49
CA ALA A 398 0.07 -4.73 1.60
C ALA A 398 0.92 -4.90 0.34
N SER A 399 0.83 -6.06 -0.30
CA SER A 399 1.44 -6.32 -1.60
C SER A 399 0.38 -6.89 -2.52
N PRO A 400 -0.03 -6.16 -3.58
CA PRO A 400 0.47 -4.85 -4.04
C PRO A 400 0.04 -3.63 -3.18
N CYS A 401 0.78 -2.53 -3.30
CA CYS A 401 0.44 -1.21 -2.72
C CYS A 401 0.44 -0.16 -3.82
N TYR A 402 -0.69 0.50 -4.05
CA TYR A 402 -0.93 1.38 -5.21
C TYR A 402 -0.81 2.86 -4.84
N ILE A 403 -0.42 3.68 -5.82
CA ILE A 403 -0.39 5.14 -5.70
C ILE A 403 -1.27 5.74 -6.80
N PRO A 404 -2.36 6.45 -6.46
CA PRO A 404 -3.27 7.04 -7.42
C PRO A 404 -2.70 8.30 -8.07
N TYR A 405 -3.10 8.55 -9.32
CA TYR A 405 -2.68 9.70 -10.12
C TYR A 405 -3.09 11.04 -9.48
N ARG A 406 -4.24 11.09 -8.81
CA ARG A 406 -4.72 12.26 -8.05
C ARG A 406 -3.77 12.79 -6.98
N CYS A 407 -2.76 12.00 -6.58
CA CYS A 407 -1.73 12.48 -5.65
C CYS A 407 -0.67 13.36 -6.33
N LEU A 408 -0.64 13.42 -7.68
CA LEU A 408 0.47 13.94 -8.49
C LEU A 408 0.20 15.31 -9.13
N PHE A 409 -0.89 15.97 -8.76
CA PHE A 409 -1.18 17.35 -9.17
C PHE A 409 -1.79 18.15 -8.04
N SER A 410 -1.59 19.46 -8.05
CA SER A 410 -2.16 20.34 -7.03
C SER A 410 -3.67 20.46 -7.21
N ARG A 411 -4.43 20.34 -6.11
CA ARG A 411 -5.87 20.64 -6.14
C ARG A 411 -6.15 22.13 -6.34
N ASP A 412 -5.21 22.99 -5.96
CA ASP A 412 -5.43 24.43 -5.89
C ASP A 412 -4.83 25.21 -7.06
N ILE A 413 -3.86 24.64 -7.78
CA ILE A 413 -3.12 25.31 -8.86
C ILE A 413 -3.27 24.51 -10.14
N ALA A 414 -4.07 25.06 -11.06
CA ALA A 414 -4.61 24.35 -12.23
C ALA A 414 -3.58 23.88 -13.26
N ASN A 415 -2.32 24.32 -13.18
CA ASN A 415 -1.27 23.89 -14.11
C ASN A 415 0.00 23.38 -13.40
N LEU A 416 -0.14 22.88 -12.17
CA LEU A 416 0.96 22.38 -11.35
C LEU A 416 0.85 20.87 -11.09
N PHE A 417 1.83 20.13 -11.60
CA PHE A 417 2.11 18.76 -11.22
C PHE A 417 3.05 18.68 -10.01
N LEU A 418 3.02 17.55 -9.31
CA LEU A 418 3.83 17.22 -8.14
C LEU A 418 4.61 15.93 -8.43
N ALA A 419 5.94 16.02 -8.51
CA ALA A 419 6.83 14.90 -8.85
C ALA A 419 8.04 14.83 -7.91
N GLY A 420 7.79 14.62 -6.62
CA GLY A 420 8.83 14.46 -5.60
C GLY A 420 8.27 13.94 -4.29
N ARG A 421 9.10 13.80 -3.26
CA ARG A 421 8.68 13.36 -1.91
C ARG A 421 7.61 14.25 -1.25
N HIS A 422 7.36 15.45 -1.77
CA HIS A 422 6.37 16.40 -1.30
C HIS A 422 5.00 16.26 -1.99
N PHE A 423 4.80 15.21 -2.80
CA PHE A 423 3.51 14.91 -3.42
C PHE A 423 2.40 14.72 -2.36
N SER A 424 1.15 14.56 -2.77
CA SER A 424 0.02 14.54 -1.85
C SER A 424 -0.07 13.21 -1.07
N VAL A 425 0.42 13.23 0.18
CA VAL A 425 0.55 12.08 1.05
C VAL A 425 0.56 12.53 2.53
N THR A 426 0.15 11.67 3.46
CA THR A 426 0.29 11.93 4.92
C THR A 426 1.72 11.69 5.38
N HIS A 427 2.09 12.19 6.57
CA HIS A 427 3.40 11.89 7.18
C HIS A 427 3.65 10.39 7.30
N VAL A 428 2.64 9.66 7.79
CA VAL A 428 2.77 8.22 8.04
C VAL A 428 2.94 7.47 6.73
N ALA A 429 2.08 7.74 5.75
CA ALA A 429 2.12 7.07 4.46
C ALA A 429 3.41 7.36 3.69
N LEU A 430 3.96 8.59 3.82
CA LEU A 430 5.20 9.01 3.15
C LEU A 430 6.37 8.05 3.42
N GLY A 431 6.39 7.40 4.59
CA GLY A 431 7.37 6.38 4.95
C GLY A 431 7.44 5.19 3.99
N SER A 432 6.51 5.02 3.05
CA SER A 432 6.63 4.00 2.00
C SER A 432 7.13 4.57 0.66
N PRO A 433 6.38 5.46 -0.04
CA PRO A 433 6.67 5.81 -1.42
C PRO A 433 7.80 6.83 -1.61
N ARG A 434 8.37 7.39 -0.53
CA ARG A 434 9.44 8.41 -0.62
C ARG A 434 10.78 7.90 -1.17
N VAL A 435 10.95 6.58 -1.28
CA VAL A 435 12.15 5.98 -1.88
C VAL A 435 12.26 6.34 -3.37
N MET A 436 13.48 6.53 -3.85
CA MET A 436 13.74 7.32 -5.05
C MET A 436 13.31 6.63 -6.34
N ASN A 437 13.32 5.29 -6.43
CA ASN A 437 12.77 4.63 -7.63
C ASN A 437 11.26 4.78 -7.70
N THR A 438 10.55 4.67 -6.57
CA THR A 438 9.11 4.95 -6.52
C THR A 438 8.82 6.41 -6.90
N ILE A 439 9.58 7.38 -6.37
CA ILE A 439 9.45 8.79 -6.77
C ILE A 439 9.78 9.00 -8.26
N ALA A 440 10.74 8.28 -8.83
CA ALA A 440 11.02 8.32 -10.27
C ALA A 440 9.84 7.82 -11.10
N GLN A 441 9.15 6.76 -10.65
CA GLN A 441 7.91 6.29 -11.30
C GLN A 441 6.84 7.39 -11.32
N LEU A 442 6.63 8.07 -10.19
CA LEU A 442 5.70 9.22 -10.12
C LEU A 442 6.11 10.32 -11.12
N GLY A 443 7.41 10.57 -11.22
CA GLY A 443 7.99 11.47 -12.21
C GLY A 443 7.65 11.09 -13.66
N VAL A 444 7.91 9.84 -14.04
CA VAL A 444 7.59 9.32 -15.40
C VAL A 444 6.12 9.54 -15.73
N THR A 445 5.22 9.21 -14.79
CA THR A 445 3.79 9.45 -14.94
C THR A 445 3.48 10.93 -15.17
N VAL A 446 4.03 11.83 -14.36
CA VAL A 446 3.85 13.27 -14.52
C VAL A 446 4.37 13.76 -15.88
N GLY A 447 5.49 13.24 -16.36
CA GLY A 447 6.05 13.64 -17.66
C GLY A 447 5.16 13.23 -18.84
N PHE A 448 4.62 12.00 -18.83
CA PHE A 448 3.66 11.56 -19.85
C PHE A 448 2.32 12.30 -19.75
N ALA A 449 1.84 12.53 -18.54
CA ALA A 449 0.66 13.35 -18.28
C ALA A 449 0.83 14.77 -18.83
N ALA A 450 1.94 15.44 -18.52
CA ALA A 450 2.25 16.76 -19.03
C ALA A 450 2.30 16.80 -20.56
N ALA A 451 2.79 15.73 -21.20
CA ALA A 451 2.79 15.64 -22.66
C ALA A 451 1.38 15.56 -23.24
N ILE A 452 0.49 14.76 -22.64
CA ILE A 452 -0.92 14.68 -23.03
C ILE A 452 -1.60 16.04 -22.85
N CYS A 453 -1.43 16.66 -21.68
CA CYS A 453 -1.94 18.00 -21.38
C CYS A 453 -1.49 19.04 -22.41
N SER A 454 -0.18 19.10 -22.70
CA SER A 454 0.37 20.06 -23.65
C SER A 454 -0.10 19.83 -25.09
N GLN A 455 -0.32 18.58 -25.50
CA GLN A 455 -0.70 18.24 -26.87
C GLN A 455 -2.19 18.41 -27.14
N GLN A 456 -3.03 18.26 -26.10
CA GLN A 456 -4.49 18.24 -26.23
C GLN A 456 -5.17 19.44 -25.54
N GLY A 457 -4.42 20.30 -24.87
CA GLY A 457 -4.95 21.49 -24.19
C GLY A 457 -5.61 21.19 -22.84
N TYR A 458 -5.28 20.06 -22.22
CA TYR A 458 -5.81 19.66 -20.91
C TYR A 458 -5.02 20.25 -19.75
N GLU A 459 -5.68 20.39 -18.61
CA GLU A 459 -5.06 20.62 -17.32
C GLU A 459 -4.72 19.28 -16.63
N PRO A 460 -3.82 19.25 -15.63
CA PRO A 460 -3.48 18.04 -14.89
C PRO A 460 -4.69 17.28 -14.35
N ALA A 461 -5.68 17.99 -13.81
CA ALA A 461 -6.88 17.37 -13.24
C ALA A 461 -7.77 16.69 -14.29
N ASP A 462 -7.75 17.14 -15.54
CA ASP A 462 -8.61 16.61 -16.60
C ASP A 462 -8.22 15.19 -17.00
N ILE A 463 -6.95 14.82 -16.85
CA ILE A 463 -6.49 13.44 -17.08
C ILE A 463 -7.22 12.46 -16.18
N TYR A 464 -7.55 12.86 -14.95
CA TYR A 464 -8.34 12.02 -14.05
C TYR A 464 -9.84 12.11 -14.37
N ARG A 465 -10.36 13.30 -14.71
CA ARG A 465 -11.78 13.52 -14.99
C ARG A 465 -12.29 12.81 -16.25
N ASP A 466 -11.41 12.56 -17.21
CA ASP A 466 -11.74 11.98 -18.50
C ASP A 466 -11.14 10.56 -18.61
N PRO A 467 -11.98 9.50 -18.60
CA PRO A 467 -11.52 8.12 -18.67
C PRO A 467 -10.72 7.79 -19.95
N ASP A 468 -11.05 8.41 -21.09
CA ASP A 468 -10.35 8.17 -22.35
C ASP A 468 -8.94 8.79 -22.30
N VAL A 469 -8.83 9.98 -21.69
CA VAL A 469 -7.54 10.64 -21.48
C VAL A 469 -6.70 9.86 -20.46
N PHE A 470 -7.32 9.33 -19.40
CA PHE A 470 -6.64 8.45 -18.45
C PHE A 470 -6.15 7.15 -19.14
N ALA A 471 -6.96 6.55 -20.01
CA ALA A 471 -6.57 5.38 -20.80
C ALA A 471 -5.39 5.70 -21.73
N ALA A 472 -5.34 6.90 -22.30
CA ALA A 472 -4.20 7.36 -23.09
C ALA A 472 -2.92 7.50 -22.23
N LEU A 473 -3.03 7.98 -20.99
CA LEU A 473 -1.91 7.98 -20.04
C LEU A 473 -1.46 6.54 -19.73
N ARG A 474 -2.40 5.64 -19.45
CA ARG A 474 -2.12 4.23 -19.18
C ARG A 474 -1.35 3.58 -20.34
N ALA A 475 -1.79 3.80 -21.58
CA ALA A 475 -1.13 3.26 -22.76
C ALA A 475 0.34 3.73 -22.89
N ARG A 476 0.64 4.99 -22.52
CA ARG A 476 2.03 5.48 -22.50
C ARG A 476 2.86 4.83 -21.39
N LEU A 477 2.27 4.62 -20.22
CA LEU A 477 2.92 3.93 -19.09
C LEU A 477 3.21 2.47 -19.45
N ASP A 478 2.24 1.78 -20.05
CA ASP A 478 2.38 0.38 -20.47
C ASP A 478 3.44 0.23 -21.57
N ALA A 479 3.57 1.21 -22.46
CA ALA A 479 4.62 1.24 -23.49
C ALA A 479 6.04 1.48 -22.90
N ASP A 480 6.14 2.14 -21.73
CA ASP A 480 7.40 2.30 -21.00
C ASP A 480 7.65 1.19 -19.97
N ALA A 481 6.65 0.34 -19.69
CA ALA A 481 6.74 -0.67 -18.65
C ALA A 481 7.79 -1.74 -18.96
N LEU A 482 8.53 -2.14 -17.92
CA LEU A 482 9.41 -3.31 -17.96
C LEU A 482 8.56 -4.59 -17.95
N ALA A 483 9.07 -5.63 -18.60
CA ALA A 483 8.36 -6.91 -18.73
C ALA A 483 8.05 -7.60 -17.40
N THR A 484 8.85 -7.34 -16.36
CA THR A 484 8.66 -7.87 -15.01
C THR A 484 9.06 -6.84 -13.96
N PRO A 485 8.23 -6.62 -12.92
CA PRO A 485 6.92 -7.23 -12.65
C PRO A 485 5.77 -6.62 -13.47
N SER A 486 4.82 -7.44 -13.93
CA SER A 486 3.60 -6.96 -14.62
C SER A 486 2.76 -6.06 -13.71
N TRP A 487 1.91 -5.22 -14.30
CA TRP A 487 0.93 -4.45 -13.54
C TRP A 487 0.03 -5.42 -12.74
N PRO A 488 -0.20 -5.19 -11.43
CA PRO A 488 -1.06 -6.07 -10.66
C PRO A 488 -2.49 -6.11 -11.21
N ALA A 489 -3.13 -7.29 -11.21
CA ALA A 489 -4.49 -7.44 -11.68
C ALA A 489 -5.47 -6.60 -10.84
N ASN A 490 -6.45 -5.97 -11.50
CA ASN A 490 -7.54 -5.27 -10.82
C ASN A 490 -8.38 -6.30 -10.02
N PRO A 491 -8.40 -6.25 -8.68
CA PRO A 491 -9.08 -7.24 -7.85
C PRO A 491 -10.61 -7.25 -8.03
N TYR A 492 -11.19 -6.17 -8.60
CA TYR A 492 -12.63 -6.02 -8.80
C TYR A 492 -13.14 -6.66 -10.10
N THR A 493 -12.25 -6.86 -11.09
CA THR A 493 -12.61 -7.58 -12.33
C THR A 493 -12.84 -9.09 -12.12
N THR A 494 -12.50 -9.61 -10.94
CA THR A 494 -12.66 -11.02 -10.54
C THR A 494 -13.79 -11.28 -9.54
N ALA A 495 -14.61 -10.29 -9.18
CA ALA A 495 -15.70 -10.43 -8.22
C ALA A 495 -17.02 -10.98 -8.83
N SER A 496 -16.91 -11.82 -9.86
CA SER A 496 -18.01 -12.55 -10.48
C SER A 496 -17.70 -14.05 -10.52
N ALA A 497 -18.68 -14.90 -10.19
CA ALA A 497 -18.57 -16.35 -10.30
C ALA A 497 -19.76 -16.95 -11.04
N ILE A 498 -19.47 -17.85 -11.99
CA ILE A 498 -20.47 -18.63 -12.73
C ILE A 498 -20.33 -20.10 -12.31
N VAL A 499 -21.44 -20.75 -11.99
CA VAL A 499 -21.53 -22.19 -11.73
C VAL A 499 -22.54 -22.81 -12.68
N ASP A 500 -22.06 -23.72 -13.52
CA ASP A 500 -22.85 -24.50 -14.47
C ASP A 500 -23.18 -25.88 -13.88
N ASN A 501 -24.26 -26.53 -14.34
CA ASN A 501 -24.73 -27.82 -13.84
C ASN A 501 -23.71 -28.96 -13.99
N LEU A 502 -22.67 -28.79 -14.81
CA LEU A 502 -21.57 -29.73 -14.97
C LEU A 502 -20.50 -29.63 -13.87
N ASP A 503 -20.49 -28.55 -13.09
CA ASP A 503 -19.54 -28.37 -11.99
C ASP A 503 -19.91 -29.24 -10.79
N ALA A 504 -19.51 -30.52 -10.83
CA ALA A 504 -19.79 -31.49 -9.77
C ALA A 504 -19.22 -31.07 -8.39
N ALA A 505 -18.23 -30.17 -8.35
CA ALA A 505 -17.69 -29.67 -7.08
C ALA A 505 -18.64 -28.64 -6.46
N ARG A 506 -19.36 -27.85 -7.27
CA ARG A 506 -20.21 -26.73 -6.84
C ARG A 506 -21.71 -26.94 -7.09
N VAL A 507 -22.11 -28.09 -7.63
CA VAL A 507 -23.51 -28.44 -7.86
C VAL A 507 -23.91 -29.64 -7.01
N ARG A 508 -25.12 -29.60 -6.44
CA ARG A 508 -25.75 -30.72 -5.73
C ARG A 508 -27.12 -30.99 -6.34
N ILE A 509 -27.41 -32.26 -6.61
CA ILE A 509 -28.67 -32.69 -7.22
C ILE A 509 -29.44 -33.51 -6.20
N VAL A 510 -30.71 -33.17 -5.97
CA VAL A 510 -31.59 -33.93 -5.09
C VAL A 510 -32.85 -34.36 -5.82
N GLY A 511 -33.12 -35.66 -5.70
CA GLY A 511 -34.08 -36.40 -6.50
C GLY A 511 -33.58 -36.66 -7.93
N GLU A 512 -34.40 -37.36 -8.70
CA GLU A 512 -34.03 -37.77 -10.06
C GLU A 512 -34.12 -36.60 -11.06
N TRP A 513 -32.98 -36.22 -11.63
CA TRP A 513 -32.84 -35.24 -12.72
C TRP A 513 -32.15 -35.88 -13.92
N THR A 514 -32.60 -35.54 -15.12
CA THR A 514 -32.05 -36.06 -16.38
C THR A 514 -31.34 -34.95 -17.12
N ALA A 515 -30.10 -35.21 -17.56
CA ALA A 515 -29.38 -34.30 -18.42
C ALA A 515 -29.88 -34.39 -19.87
N SER A 516 -30.00 -33.25 -20.55
CA SER A 516 -30.40 -33.17 -21.95
C SER A 516 -29.57 -32.14 -22.70
N THR A 517 -29.41 -32.37 -24.00
CA THR A 517 -28.70 -31.48 -24.94
C THR A 517 -29.62 -30.95 -26.04
N SER A 518 -30.89 -31.36 -26.03
CA SER A 518 -31.85 -31.16 -27.13
C SER A 518 -32.19 -29.69 -27.41
N ASP A 519 -32.04 -28.83 -26.40
CA ASP A 519 -32.22 -27.39 -26.54
C ASP A 519 -30.89 -26.68 -26.84
N SER A 520 -30.93 -25.68 -27.71
CA SER A 520 -29.75 -24.87 -28.07
C SER A 520 -29.47 -23.74 -27.07
N GLY A 521 -30.45 -23.36 -26.25
CA GLY A 521 -30.36 -22.27 -25.27
C GLY A 521 -29.69 -22.64 -23.94
N LYS A 522 -28.90 -23.71 -23.91
CA LYS A 522 -28.10 -24.14 -22.76
C LYS A 522 -26.83 -23.31 -22.61
N TRP A 523 -26.34 -23.10 -21.38
CA TRP A 523 -25.15 -22.28 -21.15
C TRP A 523 -23.88 -22.96 -21.67
N LEU A 524 -23.64 -24.21 -21.25
CA LEU A 524 -22.55 -25.05 -21.75
C LEU A 524 -23.10 -26.25 -22.56
N SER A 525 -22.65 -27.47 -22.22
CA SER A 525 -22.82 -28.64 -23.09
C SER A 525 -24.15 -29.37 -22.88
N ASN A 526 -24.80 -29.23 -21.72
CA ASN A 526 -26.12 -29.79 -21.42
C ASN A 526 -26.90 -28.89 -20.43
N TYR A 527 -28.11 -29.31 -20.05
CA TYR A 527 -28.88 -28.78 -18.92
C TYR A 527 -29.61 -29.94 -18.24
N LEU A 528 -30.08 -29.74 -17.01
CA LEU A 528 -30.86 -30.73 -16.26
C LEU A 528 -32.36 -30.46 -16.39
N HIS A 529 -33.19 -31.51 -16.42
CA HIS A 529 -34.63 -31.42 -16.25
C HIS A 529 -35.21 -32.48 -15.31
N ASP A 530 -36.29 -32.15 -14.63
CA ASP A 530 -36.92 -33.01 -13.61
C ASP A 530 -37.77 -34.16 -14.20
N GLY A 531 -37.91 -34.19 -15.53
CA GLY A 531 -38.74 -35.17 -16.24
C GLY A 531 -40.24 -34.97 -16.03
N ASN A 532 -40.65 -33.82 -15.47
CA ASN A 532 -42.00 -33.53 -15.02
C ASN A 532 -42.59 -34.57 -14.05
N THR A 533 -41.77 -35.10 -13.13
CA THR A 533 -42.18 -36.09 -12.12
C THR A 533 -41.65 -35.73 -10.73
N GLY A 534 -42.27 -36.25 -9.67
CA GLY A 534 -41.77 -36.10 -8.29
C GLY A 534 -41.74 -34.65 -7.78
N LYS A 535 -42.79 -33.88 -8.09
CA LYS A 535 -42.91 -32.46 -7.72
C LYS A 535 -42.86 -32.26 -6.21
N GLY A 536 -42.18 -31.21 -5.77
CA GLY A 536 -42.05 -30.83 -4.35
C GLY A 536 -40.86 -31.46 -3.61
N GLY A 537 -40.27 -32.53 -4.14
CA GLY A 537 -39.12 -33.21 -3.51
C GLY A 537 -37.80 -33.11 -4.28
N LYS A 538 -37.76 -32.39 -5.42
CA LYS A 538 -36.58 -32.30 -6.30
C LYS A 538 -36.03 -30.88 -6.38
N TYR A 539 -34.71 -30.75 -6.37
CA TYR A 539 -34.01 -29.48 -6.62
C TYR A 539 -32.56 -29.69 -7.09
N VAL A 540 -32.00 -28.66 -7.73
CA VAL A 540 -30.58 -28.53 -8.07
C VAL A 540 -30.03 -27.32 -7.34
N LEU A 541 -28.99 -27.52 -6.53
CA LEU A 541 -28.32 -26.51 -5.73
C LEU A 541 -26.99 -26.10 -6.40
N PHE A 542 -26.79 -24.81 -6.58
CA PHE A 542 -25.57 -24.20 -7.11
C PHE A 542 -24.84 -23.43 -6.00
N CYS A 543 -23.53 -23.62 -5.88
CA CYS A 543 -22.70 -23.07 -4.80
C CYS A 543 -21.53 -22.23 -5.35
N PRO A 544 -21.79 -21.03 -5.89
CA PRO A 544 -20.76 -20.10 -6.37
C PRO A 544 -19.84 -19.60 -5.24
N ALA A 545 -18.55 -19.44 -5.56
CA ALA A 545 -17.59 -18.81 -4.66
C ALA A 545 -17.74 -17.29 -4.70
N THR A 546 -17.75 -16.65 -3.53
CA THR A 546 -17.80 -15.18 -3.39
C THR A 546 -16.53 -14.74 -2.65
N PRO A 547 -15.45 -14.34 -3.36
CA PRO A 547 -14.14 -14.12 -2.73
C PRO A 547 -14.12 -12.92 -1.78
N LEU A 548 -15.11 -12.03 -1.88
CA LEU A 548 -15.27 -10.85 -1.05
C LEU A 548 -16.62 -10.91 -0.32
N SER A 549 -16.65 -10.43 0.93
CA SER A 549 -17.91 -10.15 1.60
C SER A 549 -18.56 -8.91 0.98
N GLY A 550 -19.86 -8.97 0.67
CA GLY A 550 -20.62 -7.90 0.03
C GLY A 550 -21.99 -8.40 -0.44
N ASP A 551 -22.78 -7.53 -1.05
CA ASP A 551 -24.01 -7.95 -1.72
C ASP A 551 -23.66 -8.61 -3.08
N TYR A 552 -24.53 -9.48 -3.59
CA TYR A 552 -24.33 -10.17 -4.87
C TYR A 552 -25.62 -10.18 -5.70
N THR A 553 -25.54 -9.76 -6.97
CA THR A 553 -26.62 -9.90 -7.96
C THR A 553 -26.59 -11.36 -8.35
N VAL A 554 -27.67 -12.08 -8.04
CA VAL A 554 -27.80 -13.48 -8.42
C VAL A 554 -28.62 -13.54 -9.70
N SER A 555 -28.06 -14.17 -10.72
CA SER A 555 -28.71 -14.42 -11.99
C SER A 555 -28.75 -15.92 -12.30
N THR A 556 -29.80 -16.35 -12.98
CA THR A 556 -29.96 -17.73 -13.45
C THR A 556 -29.97 -17.79 -14.97
N TRP A 557 -29.45 -18.87 -15.53
CA TRP A 557 -29.60 -19.25 -16.92
C TRP A 557 -30.40 -20.55 -17.00
N HIS A 558 -31.30 -20.67 -17.98
CA HIS A 558 -32.12 -21.86 -18.14
C HIS A 558 -32.58 -22.10 -19.58
N SER A 559 -32.92 -23.36 -19.86
CA SER A 559 -33.46 -23.80 -21.15
C SER A 559 -34.96 -23.50 -21.27
N ALA A 560 -35.30 -22.44 -22.00
CA ALA A 560 -36.69 -22.02 -22.19
C ALA A 560 -37.47 -22.89 -23.18
N GLY A 561 -38.78 -23.06 -22.98
CA GLY A 561 -39.66 -23.64 -24.01
C GLY A 561 -41.11 -23.85 -23.59
N GLY A 562 -42.00 -24.15 -24.55
CA GLY A 562 -43.46 -24.19 -24.31
C GLY A 562 -43.95 -25.22 -23.27
N THR A 563 -43.17 -26.28 -23.04
CA THR A 563 -43.45 -27.37 -22.08
C THR A 563 -42.95 -27.10 -20.65
N ARG A 564 -42.29 -25.95 -20.41
CA ARG A 564 -41.67 -25.63 -19.12
C ARG A 564 -42.66 -25.01 -18.13
N ALA A 565 -42.35 -25.07 -16.84
CA ALA A 565 -43.11 -24.42 -15.77
C ALA A 565 -42.97 -22.89 -15.82
N THR A 566 -44.05 -22.18 -15.52
CA THR A 566 -44.06 -20.70 -15.45
C THR A 566 -43.73 -20.17 -14.05
N ASN A 567 -43.57 -21.05 -13.07
CA ASN A 567 -43.52 -20.70 -11.65
C ASN A 567 -42.49 -21.51 -10.85
N ALA A 568 -41.41 -21.96 -11.51
CA ALA A 568 -40.38 -22.79 -10.88
C ALA A 568 -39.75 -22.06 -9.68
N PRO A 569 -39.85 -22.60 -8.45
CA PRO A 569 -39.34 -21.93 -7.26
C PRO A 569 -37.81 -21.90 -7.25
N VAL A 570 -37.27 -20.75 -6.88
CA VAL A 570 -35.85 -20.53 -6.64
C VAL A 570 -35.64 -19.98 -5.26
N TRP A 571 -34.67 -20.53 -4.55
CA TRP A 571 -34.25 -20.07 -3.24
C TRP A 571 -32.81 -19.59 -3.31
N VAL A 572 -32.53 -18.45 -2.68
CA VAL A 572 -31.17 -17.98 -2.44
C VAL A 572 -30.91 -18.03 -0.94
N PHE A 573 -29.96 -18.88 -0.55
CA PHE A 573 -29.61 -19.10 0.84
C PHE A 573 -28.28 -18.44 1.16
N THR A 574 -28.33 -17.55 2.16
CA THR A 574 -27.19 -16.86 2.76
C THR A 574 -26.89 -17.42 4.17
N GLN A 575 -27.66 -18.40 4.61
CA GLN A 575 -27.67 -18.90 5.98
C GLN A 575 -26.52 -19.88 6.23
N ARG A 576 -25.78 -19.65 7.32
CA ARG A 576 -24.81 -20.57 7.91
C ARG A 576 -25.19 -20.72 9.38
N ALA A 577 -25.42 -21.95 9.84
CA ALA A 577 -25.58 -22.20 11.27
C ALA A 577 -24.25 -22.67 11.84
N ARG A 578 -23.87 -22.08 12.97
CA ARG A 578 -22.64 -22.42 13.68
C ARG A 578 -22.99 -23.32 14.84
N ALA A 579 -22.54 -24.58 14.79
CA ALA A 579 -22.57 -25.47 15.93
C ALA A 579 -21.21 -25.40 16.63
N ALA A 580 -21.14 -24.74 17.78
CA ALA A 580 -19.96 -24.83 18.64
C ALA A 580 -19.88 -26.26 19.22
N ALA A 581 -18.66 -26.79 19.40
CA ALA A 581 -18.48 -28.10 20.02
C ALA A 581 -19.02 -28.12 21.46
N LEU A 582 -19.77 -29.16 21.83
CA LEU A 582 -20.22 -29.39 23.21
C LEU A 582 -19.06 -29.83 24.12
N ALA A 583 -18.05 -30.49 23.55
CA ALA A 583 -16.85 -30.91 24.26
C ALA A 583 -15.70 -31.18 23.26
N VAL A 584 -14.52 -30.62 23.52
CA VAL A 584 -13.29 -30.81 22.71
C VAL A 584 -12.26 -31.70 23.43
N ASN A 585 -12.45 -32.03 24.71
CA ASN A 585 -11.33 -32.37 25.60
C ASN A 585 -11.51 -33.71 26.34
N ALA A 586 -11.68 -34.83 25.61
CA ALA A 586 -11.36 -36.15 26.17
C ALA A 586 -10.19 -36.75 25.39
N TYR A 587 -9.15 -37.19 26.11
CA TYR A 587 -7.90 -37.72 25.55
C TYR A 587 -7.53 -39.03 26.25
N ALA A 588 -6.82 -39.92 25.56
CA ALA A 588 -6.23 -41.11 26.17
C ALA A 588 -4.79 -41.32 25.65
N ARG A 589 -3.86 -41.61 26.59
CA ARG A 589 -2.46 -41.93 26.30
C ARG A 589 -2.28 -43.45 26.30
N SER A 590 -1.56 -44.00 25.31
CA SER A 590 -1.42 -45.45 25.14
C SER A 590 -0.63 -46.19 26.23
N ASP A 591 -0.09 -45.52 27.25
CA ASP A 591 0.70 -46.13 28.33
C ASP A 591 0.09 -45.97 29.74
N THR A 592 -1.07 -45.32 29.87
CA THR A 592 -1.84 -45.26 31.14
C THR A 592 -3.35 -45.25 30.83
N PRO A 593 -4.06 -46.37 30.96
CA PRO A 593 -5.49 -46.49 30.64
C PRO A 593 -6.43 -45.55 31.41
N ASP A 594 -5.99 -45.01 32.56
CA ASP A 594 -6.88 -44.47 33.60
C ASP A 594 -6.62 -43.00 34.00
N VAL A 595 -5.84 -42.21 33.26
CA VAL A 595 -5.60 -40.78 33.61
C VAL A 595 -6.49 -39.86 32.78
N TRP A 596 -7.49 -39.28 33.43
CA TRP A 596 -8.33 -38.20 32.90
C TRP A 596 -7.58 -36.87 33.01
N CYS A 597 -7.28 -36.20 31.88
CA CYS A 597 -6.83 -34.80 31.89
C CYS A 597 -8.05 -33.89 31.80
N GLY A 598 -8.25 -33.00 32.78
CA GLY A 598 -9.43 -32.14 32.87
C GLY A 598 -9.57 -31.17 31.70
N ASN A 599 -10.67 -30.40 31.71
CA ASN A 599 -11.18 -29.56 30.62
C ASN A 599 -10.22 -28.48 30.06
N GLU A 600 -9.04 -28.30 30.67
CA GLU A 600 -8.06 -27.26 30.33
C GLU A 600 -6.67 -27.79 29.98
N GLU A 601 -6.44 -29.11 30.07
CA GLU A 601 -5.11 -29.70 29.92
C GLU A 601 -4.89 -30.41 28.56
N THR A 602 -3.79 -29.98 27.95
CA THR A 602 -3.28 -30.15 26.59
C THR A 602 -2.99 -31.61 26.16
N LEU A 603 -3.06 -31.88 24.84
CA LEU A 603 -2.34 -32.98 24.17
C LEU A 603 -0.83 -32.81 24.44
N VAL A 604 -0.29 -33.42 25.50
CA VAL A 604 1.14 -33.42 25.86
C VAL A 604 1.73 -34.82 25.80
N GLY A 605 2.83 -34.99 25.08
CA GLY A 605 3.70 -36.16 25.19
C GLY A 605 4.66 -36.42 24.03
N ARG A 606 5.95 -36.38 24.36
CA ARG A 606 7.05 -37.02 23.63
C ARG A 606 6.80 -38.54 23.63
N ALA A 607 6.87 -39.18 22.47
CA ALA A 607 6.84 -40.62 22.37
C ALA A 607 8.03 -41.10 21.54
N GLY A 608 8.73 -42.13 22.02
CA GLY A 608 9.58 -42.93 21.15
C GLY A 608 8.75 -43.58 20.04
N SER A 609 9.44 -44.23 19.09
CA SER A 609 8.80 -44.97 17.99
C SER A 609 7.63 -45.83 18.49
N GLY A 610 6.47 -45.75 17.83
CA GLY A 610 5.32 -46.63 18.08
C GLY A 610 4.24 -46.16 19.07
N LYS A 611 4.16 -44.88 19.48
CA LYS A 611 3.00 -44.37 20.27
C LYS A 611 2.13 -43.39 19.47
N TYR A 612 0.82 -43.37 19.78
CA TYR A 612 -0.21 -42.59 19.11
C TYR A 612 -1.04 -41.79 20.11
N PHE A 613 -1.52 -40.61 19.69
CA PHE A 613 -2.50 -39.82 20.46
C PHE A 613 -3.81 -39.67 19.69
N ARG A 614 -4.92 -39.65 20.44
CA ARG A 614 -6.29 -39.47 19.94
C ARG A 614 -7.01 -38.39 20.72
N GLY A 615 -7.79 -37.58 20.03
CA GLY A 615 -8.72 -36.63 20.63
C GLY A 615 -10.15 -36.94 20.23
N PHE A 616 -11.10 -36.79 21.15
CA PHE A 616 -12.53 -36.97 20.89
C PHE A 616 -13.21 -35.62 20.68
N LEU A 617 -14.12 -35.55 19.71
CA LEU A 617 -14.92 -34.37 19.38
C LEU A 617 -16.40 -34.69 19.46
N GLY A 618 -17.18 -33.76 20.02
CA GLY A 618 -18.65 -33.81 20.01
C GLY A 618 -19.25 -32.46 19.62
N PHE A 619 -20.14 -32.45 18.63
CA PHE A 619 -20.86 -31.25 18.17
C PHE A 619 -22.37 -31.44 18.29
N ASP A 620 -23.06 -30.53 19.00
CA ASP A 620 -24.52 -30.53 19.03
C ASP A 620 -25.07 -30.02 17.70
N LEU A 621 -26.04 -30.73 17.13
CA LEU A 621 -26.77 -30.31 15.94
C LEU A 621 -28.24 -30.07 16.24
N ALA A 622 -28.66 -30.03 17.52
CA ALA A 622 -30.05 -29.85 17.92
C ALA A 622 -30.69 -28.56 17.37
N ASP A 623 -29.89 -27.49 17.22
CA ASP A 623 -30.34 -26.20 16.68
C ASP A 623 -30.57 -26.20 15.16
N LEU A 624 -30.17 -27.25 14.45
CA LEU A 624 -30.41 -27.40 13.01
C LEU A 624 -31.79 -28.03 12.76
N PRO A 625 -32.60 -27.48 11.82
CA PRO A 625 -33.91 -28.05 11.50
C PRO A 625 -33.84 -29.50 11.02
N ALA A 626 -34.80 -30.32 11.41
CA ALA A 626 -34.83 -31.74 11.04
C ALA A 626 -34.93 -32.00 9.52
N HIS A 627 -35.43 -31.03 8.76
CA HIS A 627 -35.58 -31.07 7.30
C HIS A 627 -34.50 -30.25 6.56
N ALA A 628 -33.48 -29.79 7.28
CA ALA A 628 -32.34 -29.10 6.68
C ALA A 628 -31.56 -30.03 5.75
N LEU A 629 -31.16 -29.47 4.61
CA LEU A 629 -30.38 -30.16 3.59
C LEU A 629 -28.95 -29.64 3.66
N VAL A 630 -28.00 -30.50 4.00
CA VAL A 630 -26.62 -30.15 4.28
C VAL A 630 -25.85 -29.92 2.96
N ASP A 631 -25.42 -28.69 2.74
CA ASP A 631 -24.62 -28.27 1.58
C ASP A 631 -23.13 -28.52 1.81
N ASP A 632 -22.61 -27.99 2.94
CA ASP A 632 -21.20 -28.04 3.30
C ASP A 632 -21.03 -28.28 4.79
N VAL A 633 -19.96 -28.98 5.15
CA VAL A 633 -19.56 -29.20 6.54
C VAL A 633 -18.06 -29.03 6.64
N THR A 634 -17.62 -27.94 7.27
CA THR A 634 -16.20 -27.66 7.48
C THR A 634 -15.87 -27.81 8.96
N LEU A 635 -14.88 -28.63 9.26
CA LEU A 635 -14.33 -28.76 10.61
C LEU A 635 -13.07 -27.92 10.73
N SER A 636 -12.87 -27.24 11.85
CA SER A 636 -11.65 -26.49 12.11
C SER A 636 -11.15 -26.64 13.52
N LEU A 637 -9.82 -26.66 13.67
CA LEU A 637 -9.13 -26.77 14.96
C LEU A 637 -8.11 -25.62 15.08
N THR A 638 -8.25 -24.76 16.08
CA THR A 638 -7.35 -23.60 16.29
C THR A 638 -6.22 -23.95 17.24
N ILE A 639 -4.96 -23.69 16.88
CA ILE A 639 -3.79 -24.04 17.68
C ILE A 639 -3.52 -22.99 18.78
N ARG A 640 -3.10 -23.40 19.99
CA ARG A 640 -2.59 -22.52 21.05
C ARG A 640 -1.28 -23.02 21.65
N TYR A 641 -0.38 -22.14 22.06
CA TYR A 641 0.79 -22.54 22.86
C TYR A 641 0.54 -22.42 24.37
N PRO A 642 1.10 -23.33 25.19
CA PRO A 642 1.05 -23.21 26.64
C PRO A 642 1.99 -22.12 27.21
N ASP A 643 3.06 -21.70 26.52
CA ASP A 643 3.89 -20.55 26.92
C ASP A 643 4.51 -19.79 25.72
N ALA A 644 4.89 -18.51 25.91
CA ALA A 644 5.52 -17.66 24.90
C ALA A 644 7.04 -17.88 24.75
N SER A 645 7.64 -18.79 25.55
CA SER A 645 9.09 -19.04 25.60
C SER A 645 9.53 -20.27 24.79
N SER A 646 8.60 -21.08 24.30
CA SER A 646 8.85 -22.35 23.61
C SER A 646 8.75 -22.27 22.08
N VAL A 647 8.90 -21.07 21.51
CA VAL A 647 8.64 -20.74 20.09
C VAL A 647 9.60 -21.35 19.06
N ASN A 648 10.59 -22.13 19.47
CA ASN A 648 11.53 -22.78 18.56
C ASN A 648 11.41 -24.29 18.69
N GLU A 649 10.55 -24.93 17.87
CA GLU A 649 10.72 -26.30 17.33
C GLU A 649 9.46 -26.77 16.55
N THR A 650 9.69 -27.33 15.36
CA THR A 650 8.74 -27.77 14.34
C THR A 650 7.59 -28.68 14.81
N ALA A 651 6.35 -28.32 14.41
CA ALA A 651 5.17 -29.19 14.41
C ALA A 651 4.68 -29.38 12.96
N GLY A 652 4.43 -30.62 12.52
CA GLY A 652 3.95 -30.93 11.16
C GLY A 652 2.54 -31.52 11.19
N ALA A 653 1.58 -30.92 10.48
CA ALA A 653 0.16 -31.26 10.53
C ALA A 653 -0.29 -32.30 9.48
N SER A 654 0.67 -32.80 8.69
CA SER A 654 0.41 -33.79 7.63
C SER A 654 -0.07 -35.12 8.21
N GLY A 655 -1.12 -35.69 7.64
CA GLY A 655 -1.64 -37.02 7.98
C GLY A 655 -2.64 -37.07 9.15
N ILE A 656 -3.13 -35.93 9.66
CA ILE A 656 -4.23 -35.91 10.63
C ILE A 656 -5.54 -36.30 9.94
N THR A 657 -6.25 -37.28 10.49
CA THR A 657 -7.54 -37.78 9.97
C THR A 657 -8.62 -37.69 11.03
N VAL A 658 -9.88 -37.59 10.60
CA VAL A 658 -11.06 -37.62 11.47
C VAL A 658 -11.95 -38.79 11.10
N HIS A 659 -12.31 -39.59 12.10
CA HIS A 659 -13.17 -40.77 11.97
C HIS A 659 -14.47 -40.61 12.75
N HIS A 660 -15.50 -41.37 12.35
CA HIS A 660 -16.80 -41.42 13.02
C HIS A 660 -16.83 -42.45 14.17
N LEU A 661 -17.51 -42.16 15.29
CA LEU A 661 -17.73 -43.11 16.39
C LEU A 661 -19.03 -43.93 16.22
N ASP A 662 -18.93 -45.23 15.99
CA ASP A 662 -20.11 -46.08 15.67
C ASP A 662 -21.08 -46.23 16.85
N GLU A 663 -20.57 -46.14 18.09
CA GLU A 663 -21.39 -46.11 19.30
C GLU A 663 -21.03 -44.89 20.18
N PRO A 664 -21.95 -44.44 21.07
CA PRO A 664 -21.64 -43.39 22.05
C PRO A 664 -20.42 -43.77 22.88
N PHE A 665 -19.48 -42.83 23.00
CA PHE A 665 -18.28 -43.06 23.80
C PHE A 665 -18.65 -43.25 25.28
N SER A 666 -18.33 -44.42 25.83
CA SER A 666 -18.43 -44.73 27.25
C SER A 666 -17.02 -44.96 27.81
N PRO A 667 -16.50 -44.06 28.67
CA PRO A 667 -15.13 -44.13 29.17
C PRO A 667 -14.76 -45.49 29.79
N GLY A 668 -15.70 -46.15 30.47
CA GLY A 668 -15.47 -47.43 31.15
C GLY A 668 -15.54 -48.68 30.27
N ALA A 669 -15.92 -48.55 28.99
CA ALA A 669 -16.09 -49.68 28.07
C ALA A 669 -14.87 -49.94 27.17
N VAL A 670 -13.80 -49.17 27.36
CA VAL A 670 -12.68 -49.09 26.43
C VAL A 670 -11.45 -49.84 26.99
N THR A 671 -11.04 -50.92 26.32
CA THR A 671 -9.77 -51.62 26.60
C THR A 671 -8.66 -51.11 25.68
N TRP A 672 -7.63 -50.50 26.28
CA TRP A 672 -6.48 -49.93 25.56
C TRP A 672 -5.31 -50.94 25.53
N ASN A 673 -4.97 -51.49 24.36
CA ASN A 673 -3.78 -52.36 24.20
C ASN A 673 -2.66 -51.62 23.45
N SER A 674 -1.42 -51.69 23.94
CA SER A 674 -0.22 -51.26 23.20
C SER A 674 0.10 -52.25 22.06
N ARG A 675 0.63 -51.77 20.93
CA ARG A 675 1.03 -52.65 19.81
C ARG A 675 2.26 -52.11 19.07
N GLU A 676 3.05 -53.03 18.52
CA GLU A 676 4.18 -52.78 17.60
C GLU A 676 3.71 -52.00 16.37
N ALA A 677 4.64 -51.24 15.77
CA ALA A 677 4.38 -50.53 14.54
C ALA A 677 4.17 -51.50 13.36
N ASP A 678 3.51 -51.02 12.31
CA ASP A 678 3.12 -51.77 11.09
C ASP A 678 2.04 -52.85 11.19
N THR A 679 1.44 -53.09 12.37
CA THR A 679 0.30 -54.02 12.45
C THR A 679 -1.04 -53.27 12.38
N PRO A 680 -1.91 -53.51 11.36
CA PRO A 680 -3.19 -52.82 11.22
C PRO A 680 -4.05 -52.96 12.47
N TRP A 681 -4.56 -51.83 12.97
CA TRP A 681 -5.43 -51.75 14.13
C TRP A 681 -6.83 -52.24 13.78
N ALA A 682 -7.13 -53.52 14.07
CA ALA A 682 -8.45 -54.09 13.77
C ALA A 682 -9.53 -53.65 14.77
N THR A 683 -9.19 -53.36 16.03
CA THR A 683 -10.15 -52.77 17.00
C THR A 683 -9.42 -52.18 18.21
N PRO A 684 -9.48 -50.87 18.41
CA PRO A 684 -8.88 -50.23 19.56
C PRO A 684 -9.80 -49.22 20.24
N GLY A 685 -10.28 -49.60 21.42
CA GLY A 685 -10.83 -48.70 22.42
C GLY A 685 -12.13 -47.99 22.07
N GLY A 686 -13.05 -48.74 21.45
CA GLY A 686 -14.36 -48.27 20.99
C GLY A 686 -14.56 -48.60 19.51
N THR A 687 -15.79 -48.87 19.10
CA THR A 687 -16.14 -49.14 17.70
C THR A 687 -16.18 -47.81 16.94
N PHE A 688 -15.32 -47.62 15.94
CA PHE A 688 -15.34 -46.47 15.04
C PHE A 688 -15.21 -46.94 13.59
N ALA A 689 -15.77 -46.16 12.68
CA ALA A 689 -15.76 -46.50 11.26
C ALA A 689 -14.33 -46.45 10.71
N THR A 690 -13.93 -47.50 9.99
CA THR A 690 -12.62 -47.55 9.31
C THR A 690 -12.48 -46.48 8.23
N ASN A 691 -13.60 -46.02 7.67
CA ASN A 691 -13.62 -44.95 6.68
C ASN A 691 -13.37 -43.59 7.32
N VAL A 692 -12.45 -42.82 6.74
CA VAL A 692 -12.11 -41.46 7.17
C VAL A 692 -13.23 -40.51 6.76
N LEU A 693 -13.75 -39.73 7.70
CA LEU A 693 -14.69 -38.65 7.40
C LEU A 693 -13.96 -37.50 6.69
N THR A 694 -12.81 -37.05 7.15
CA THR A 694 -12.03 -35.98 6.47
C THR A 694 -10.55 -36.01 6.88
N ALA A 695 -9.68 -35.45 6.05
CA ALA A 695 -8.23 -35.40 6.25
C ALA A 695 -7.62 -34.08 5.73
N ILE A 696 -6.47 -33.69 6.28
CA ILE A 696 -5.69 -32.55 5.76
C ILE A 696 -4.81 -33.06 4.61
N ALA A 697 -5.11 -32.65 3.37
CA ALA A 697 -4.39 -33.08 2.17
C ALA A 697 -3.11 -32.27 1.90
N ASP A 698 -3.13 -30.95 2.13
CA ASP A 698 -1.98 -30.03 1.92
C ASP A 698 -1.84 -29.07 3.12
N PRO A 699 -1.11 -29.44 4.18
CA PRO A 699 -0.77 -28.47 5.22
C PRO A 699 0.26 -27.46 4.67
N PRO A 700 0.28 -26.20 5.17
CA PRO A 700 1.35 -25.25 4.84
C PRO A 700 2.71 -25.90 5.07
N TYR A 701 3.62 -25.73 4.11
CA TYR A 701 4.96 -26.32 4.15
C TYR A 701 5.63 -26.00 5.49
N PHE A 702 6.14 -27.06 6.09
CA PHE A 702 6.92 -27.12 7.32
C PHE A 702 7.75 -25.85 7.55
N LEU A 703 7.38 -25.03 8.55
CA LEU A 703 8.28 -24.29 9.45
C LEU A 703 7.54 -23.35 10.41
N ASP A 704 6.38 -22.78 10.03
CA ASP A 704 5.73 -21.70 10.81
C ASP A 704 4.25 -21.98 11.13
N VAL A 705 3.98 -22.95 12.02
CA VAL A 705 2.63 -23.00 12.63
C VAL A 705 2.58 -21.96 13.74
N THR A 706 1.74 -20.92 13.65
CA THR A 706 1.73 -19.81 14.64
C THR A 706 0.64 -20.00 15.70
N ASN A 707 0.81 -19.38 16.88
CA ASN A 707 -0.24 -19.32 17.91
C ASN A 707 -1.52 -18.71 17.30
N GLY A 708 -2.68 -19.34 17.49
CA GLY A 708 -3.95 -18.90 16.91
C GLY A 708 -4.18 -19.36 15.46
N GLN A 709 -3.27 -20.11 14.84
CA GLN A 709 -3.50 -20.65 13.51
C GLN A 709 -4.62 -21.69 13.50
N ARG A 710 -5.51 -21.59 12.51
CA ARG A 710 -6.66 -22.48 12.32
C ARG A 710 -6.34 -23.57 11.29
N LEU A 711 -6.35 -24.84 11.70
CA LEU A 711 -6.32 -26.00 10.80
C LEU A 711 -7.74 -26.23 10.27
N VAL A 712 -7.91 -26.27 8.96
CA VAL A 712 -9.23 -26.41 8.31
C VAL A 712 -9.29 -27.76 7.59
N PHE A 713 -10.25 -28.60 7.96
CA PHE A 713 -10.56 -29.85 7.28
C PHE A 713 -11.64 -29.60 6.24
N PRO A 714 -11.38 -29.91 4.95
CA PRO A 714 -12.36 -29.69 3.90
C PRO A 714 -13.57 -30.58 4.10
N SER A 715 -14.71 -30.14 3.57
CA SER A 715 -15.91 -30.96 3.55
C SER A 715 -15.78 -32.14 2.59
N THR A 716 -16.22 -33.31 3.04
CA THR A 716 -16.24 -34.54 2.23
C THR A 716 -17.67 -35.07 2.08
N PRO A 717 -17.95 -35.90 1.06
CA PRO A 717 -19.25 -36.56 0.91
C PRO A 717 -19.68 -37.35 2.16
N ASP A 718 -18.75 -38.09 2.78
CA ASP A 718 -19.05 -38.92 3.95
C ASP A 718 -19.36 -38.10 5.20
N LEU A 719 -18.62 -37.00 5.44
CA LEU A 719 -18.88 -36.09 6.55
C LEU A 719 -20.26 -35.43 6.41
N ARG A 720 -20.60 -34.97 5.20
CA ARG A 720 -21.91 -34.38 4.92
C ARG A 720 -23.04 -35.39 5.06
N ALA A 721 -22.89 -36.59 4.47
CA ALA A 721 -23.88 -37.65 4.56
C ALA A 721 -24.16 -38.02 6.03
N ARG A 722 -23.12 -38.02 6.88
CA ARG A 722 -23.28 -38.32 8.29
C ARG A 722 -24.07 -37.23 9.04
N VAL A 723 -23.74 -35.96 8.82
CA VAL A 723 -24.49 -34.83 9.40
C VAL A 723 -25.95 -34.87 8.91
N GLN A 724 -26.19 -35.08 7.62
CA GLN A 724 -27.53 -35.20 7.03
C GLN A 724 -28.33 -36.34 7.67
N ALA A 725 -27.71 -37.49 7.89
CA ALA A 725 -28.36 -38.65 8.51
C ALA A 725 -28.76 -38.36 9.96
N LEU A 726 -27.93 -37.65 10.74
CA LEU A 726 -28.24 -37.27 12.12
C LEU A 726 -29.42 -36.30 12.20
N LEU A 727 -29.52 -35.34 11.27
CA LEU A 727 -30.63 -34.39 11.23
C LEU A 727 -31.98 -35.06 10.96
N SER A 728 -31.95 -36.12 10.14
CA SER A 728 -33.11 -36.89 9.70
C SER A 728 -33.61 -37.92 10.74
N GLN A 729 -32.88 -38.11 11.84
CA GLN A 729 -33.27 -39.03 12.91
C GLN A 729 -34.33 -38.40 13.83
N SER A 730 -35.26 -39.23 14.29
CA SER A 730 -36.30 -38.85 15.26
C SER A 730 -35.80 -38.79 16.71
N ALA A 731 -34.54 -39.15 16.97
CA ALA A 731 -33.95 -39.19 18.30
C ALA A 731 -33.64 -37.77 18.83
N PRO A 732 -33.75 -37.53 20.15
CA PRO A 732 -33.49 -36.21 20.74
C PRO A 732 -32.01 -35.79 20.70
N ASP A 733 -31.07 -36.75 20.70
CA ASP A 733 -29.64 -36.48 20.73
C ASP A 733 -29.02 -36.42 19.33
N LYS A 734 -29.04 -35.24 18.69
CA LYS A 734 -28.43 -35.01 17.37
C LYS A 734 -26.95 -34.61 17.48
N ILE A 735 -26.10 -35.49 18.02
CA ILE A 735 -24.69 -35.17 18.26
C ILE A 735 -23.78 -35.84 17.22
N LEU A 736 -23.00 -35.05 16.47
CA LEU A 736 -21.90 -35.58 15.65
C LEU A 736 -20.72 -35.90 16.56
N ARG A 737 -20.37 -37.18 16.62
CA ARG A 737 -19.25 -37.69 17.43
C ARG A 737 -18.11 -38.13 16.53
N GLY A 738 -16.90 -37.69 16.82
CA GLY A 738 -15.72 -38.00 16.02
C GLY A 738 -14.45 -38.24 16.83
N VAL A 739 -13.48 -38.90 16.20
CA VAL A 739 -12.13 -39.13 16.73
C VAL A 739 -11.10 -38.53 15.78
N VAL A 740 -10.23 -37.66 16.30
CA VAL A 740 -9.08 -37.12 15.59
C VAL A 740 -7.88 -38.04 15.82
N CYS A 741 -7.28 -38.52 14.73
CA CYS A 741 -6.16 -39.44 14.72
C CYS A 741 -4.91 -38.78 14.13
N THR A 742 -3.74 -39.11 14.68
CA THR A 742 -2.43 -38.74 14.15
C THR A 742 -1.80 -39.94 13.42
N PRO A 743 -0.97 -39.73 12.37
CA PRO A 743 -0.41 -40.82 11.56
C PRO A 743 0.65 -41.64 12.33
N SER A 744 0.92 -42.87 11.86
CA SER A 744 2.00 -43.73 12.39
C SER A 744 3.38 -43.20 12.04
N LEU A 745 4.17 -42.88 13.07
CA LEU A 745 5.53 -42.38 12.94
C LEU A 745 6.51 -43.54 12.83
N GLU A 746 6.64 -44.13 11.65
CA GLU A 746 7.78 -44.96 11.30
C GLU A 746 8.71 -44.21 10.35
N THR A 747 9.92 -43.94 10.83
CA THR A 747 11.11 -43.44 10.11
C THR A 747 11.17 -41.94 9.74
N GLY A 748 12.11 -41.21 10.36
CA GLY A 748 12.71 -40.02 9.73
C GLY A 748 13.02 -38.78 10.58
N TYR A 749 12.45 -38.58 11.78
CA TYR A 749 12.59 -37.29 12.49
C TYR A 749 12.91 -37.44 13.99
N THR A 750 13.93 -36.72 14.47
CA THR A 750 14.49 -36.84 15.84
C THR A 750 13.90 -35.87 16.88
N SER A 751 13.05 -34.91 16.49
CA SER A 751 12.39 -33.98 17.43
C SER A 751 11.12 -33.36 16.86
N ARG A 752 9.94 -33.62 17.45
CA ARG A 752 8.71 -32.85 17.22
C ARG A 752 7.85 -32.73 18.49
N LYS A 753 7.25 -31.55 18.68
CA LYS A 753 6.38 -31.16 19.80
C LYS A 753 4.90 -31.03 19.34
N LEU A 754 4.06 -30.68 20.30
CA LEU A 754 2.64 -31.03 20.48
C LEU A 754 1.66 -30.01 19.89
N TYR A 755 0.40 -30.42 19.65
CA TYR A 755 -0.71 -29.51 19.36
C TYR A 755 -1.58 -29.31 20.60
N ARG A 756 -1.83 -28.06 21.01
CA ARG A 756 -3.00 -27.72 21.83
C ARG A 756 -4.03 -27.11 20.90
N PHE A 757 -5.26 -27.62 20.91
CA PHE A 757 -6.35 -26.94 20.25
C PHE A 757 -7.04 -26.02 21.26
N ALA A 758 -7.06 -24.72 20.97
CA ALA A 758 -7.80 -23.72 21.72
C ALA A 758 -9.31 -23.85 21.51
N GLU A 759 -9.70 -24.34 20.33
CA GLU A 759 -11.07 -24.36 19.85
C GLU A 759 -11.19 -25.46 18.78
N ALA A 760 -12.30 -26.21 18.82
CA ALA A 760 -12.75 -27.02 17.70
C ALA A 760 -14.14 -26.53 17.28
N ARG A 761 -14.32 -26.34 15.97
CA ARG A 761 -15.50 -25.70 15.40
C ARG A 761 -16.01 -26.50 14.22
N LEU A 762 -17.31 -26.82 14.23
CA LEU A 762 -18.00 -27.41 13.10
C LEU A 762 -18.93 -26.36 12.48
N ASP A 763 -18.59 -25.95 11.27
CA ASP A 763 -19.40 -25.04 10.49
C ASP A 763 -20.27 -25.85 9.52
N VAL A 764 -21.58 -25.85 9.74
CA VAL A 764 -22.55 -26.54 8.88
C VAL A 764 -23.31 -25.53 8.05
N THR A 765 -23.15 -25.64 6.74
CA THR A 765 -23.95 -24.89 5.78
C THR A 765 -25.08 -25.78 5.28
N TRP A 766 -26.30 -25.26 5.29
CA TRP A 766 -27.49 -26.02 4.97
C TRP A 766 -28.56 -25.13 4.30
N VAL A 767 -29.54 -25.77 3.68
CA VAL A 767 -30.69 -25.10 3.07
C VAL A 767 -32.02 -25.68 3.58
N ASP A 768 -33.01 -24.81 3.80
CA ASP A 768 -34.36 -25.18 4.20
C ASP A 768 -35.30 -25.10 3.00
N PRO A 769 -35.81 -26.21 2.44
CA PRO A 769 -36.74 -26.15 1.32
C PRO A 769 -38.19 -25.90 1.78
N SER A 770 -38.45 -25.93 3.10
CA SER A 770 -39.79 -25.69 3.67
C SER A 770 -40.14 -24.21 3.77
N VAL A 771 -39.14 -23.32 3.70
CA VAL A 771 -39.36 -21.88 3.68
C VAL A 771 -39.86 -21.41 2.30
N PRO A 772 -40.62 -20.29 2.24
CA PRO A 772 -41.08 -19.75 0.97
C PRO A 772 -39.92 -19.46 -0.01
N PRO A 773 -40.10 -19.71 -1.32
CA PRO A 773 -39.07 -19.44 -2.31
C PRO A 773 -38.80 -17.94 -2.45
N THR A 774 -37.52 -17.60 -2.60
CA THR A 774 -37.04 -16.23 -2.82
C THR A 774 -37.60 -15.62 -4.10
N ALA A 775 -37.70 -16.42 -5.16
CA ALA A 775 -38.25 -16.01 -6.45
C ALA A 775 -38.97 -17.18 -7.14
N ARG A 776 -39.75 -16.88 -8.18
CA ARG A 776 -40.32 -17.89 -9.08
C ARG A 776 -39.96 -17.54 -10.51
N LEU A 777 -39.39 -18.49 -11.23
CA LEU A 777 -38.96 -18.34 -12.62
C LEU A 777 -40.06 -18.78 -13.59
N ASN A 778 -40.30 -17.94 -14.59
CA ASN A 778 -41.03 -18.32 -15.78
C ASN A 778 -40.07 -18.93 -16.81
N LEU A 779 -39.95 -20.25 -16.80
CA LEU A 779 -39.03 -20.99 -17.66
C LEU A 779 -39.53 -21.13 -19.11
N LYS A 780 -40.60 -20.42 -19.51
CA LYS A 780 -41.07 -20.39 -20.91
C LYS A 780 -40.46 -19.25 -21.74
N GLU A 781 -39.83 -18.25 -21.11
CA GLU A 781 -39.49 -16.97 -21.75
C GLU A 781 -37.99 -16.64 -21.77
N GLN A 782 -37.55 -15.85 -22.76
CA GLN A 782 -36.17 -15.32 -22.96
C GLN A 782 -35.09 -16.40 -22.90
N GLN A 783 -35.05 -17.21 -23.96
CA GLN A 783 -34.01 -18.21 -24.18
C GLN A 783 -32.63 -17.56 -24.28
N ALA A 784 -31.61 -18.24 -23.74
CA ALA A 784 -30.20 -17.89 -23.85
C ALA A 784 -29.81 -16.50 -23.30
N GLN A 785 -30.33 -16.12 -22.12
CA GLN A 785 -29.97 -14.87 -21.44
C GLN A 785 -29.90 -15.06 -19.92
N TRP A 786 -29.03 -14.30 -19.25
CA TRP A 786 -28.95 -14.25 -17.78
C TRP A 786 -30.15 -13.50 -17.19
N ARG A 787 -30.86 -14.14 -16.26
CA ARG A 787 -32.05 -13.60 -15.60
C ARG A 787 -31.73 -13.24 -14.16
N PRO A 788 -31.62 -11.95 -13.80
CA PRO A 788 -31.47 -11.56 -12.41
C PRO A 788 -32.71 -11.96 -11.61
N ILE A 789 -32.50 -12.61 -10.47
CA ILE A 789 -33.58 -13.00 -9.54
C ILE A 789 -33.62 -12.14 -8.28
N GLY A 790 -32.57 -11.37 -8.02
CA GLY A 790 -32.47 -10.43 -6.91
C GLY A 790 -31.02 -10.15 -6.49
N VAL A 791 -30.89 -9.32 -5.45
CA VAL A 791 -29.62 -9.00 -4.79
C VAL A 791 -29.61 -9.57 -3.38
N PHE A 792 -28.50 -10.21 -2.99
CA PHE A 792 -28.39 -10.97 -1.76
C PHE A 792 -27.03 -10.77 -1.07
N PRO A 793 -27.00 -10.55 0.26
CA PRO A 793 -25.75 -10.44 1.00
C PRO A 793 -25.00 -11.78 1.06
N ALA A 794 -23.68 -11.76 0.84
CA ALA A 794 -22.82 -12.93 0.98
C ALA A 794 -21.48 -12.57 1.63
N GLY A 795 -20.94 -13.48 2.44
CA GLY A 795 -19.58 -13.37 2.97
C GLY A 795 -18.55 -14.11 2.10
N ALA A 796 -17.30 -14.18 2.54
CA ALA A 796 -16.26 -15.01 1.93
C ALA A 796 -16.61 -16.52 1.80
N ASP A 797 -17.67 -16.97 2.48
CA ASP A 797 -18.14 -18.37 2.53
C ASP A 797 -19.11 -18.77 1.40
N GLY A 798 -19.40 -17.91 0.43
CA GLY A 798 -20.31 -18.22 -0.70
C GLY A 798 -21.80 -17.96 -0.42
N LEU A 799 -22.59 -17.88 -1.49
CA LEU A 799 -24.06 -17.98 -1.48
C LEU A 799 -24.51 -19.29 -2.14
N ARG A 800 -25.74 -19.75 -1.87
CA ARG A 800 -26.29 -20.96 -2.49
C ARG A 800 -27.60 -20.65 -3.21
N VAL A 801 -27.79 -21.20 -4.39
CA VAL A 801 -28.98 -20.99 -5.21
C VAL A 801 -29.61 -22.34 -5.53
N ALA A 802 -30.82 -22.60 -5.05
CA ALA A 802 -31.56 -23.83 -5.32
C ALA A 802 -32.67 -23.58 -6.33
N ILE A 803 -32.74 -24.38 -7.39
CA ILE A 803 -33.87 -24.41 -8.34
C ILE A 803 -34.65 -25.70 -8.07
N GLY A 804 -35.91 -25.58 -7.65
CA GLY A 804 -36.72 -26.74 -7.25
C GLY A 804 -38.04 -26.91 -8.02
N THR A 805 -38.78 -27.95 -7.68
CA THR A 805 -40.00 -28.35 -8.41
C THR A 805 -41.31 -28.13 -7.66
N GLY A 806 -41.27 -27.55 -6.45
CA GLY A 806 -42.43 -27.35 -5.59
C GLY A 806 -43.51 -26.43 -6.17
N GLY A 807 -44.75 -26.93 -6.22
CA GLY A 807 -45.90 -26.17 -6.74
C GLY A 807 -45.90 -25.96 -8.26
N THR A 808 -45.12 -26.74 -9.00
CA THR A 808 -45.08 -26.74 -10.48
C THR A 808 -45.83 -27.93 -11.06
N ASP A 809 -46.44 -27.77 -12.24
CA ASP A 809 -47.19 -28.81 -12.97
C ASP A 809 -46.57 -29.16 -14.36
N ALA A 810 -45.46 -28.51 -14.72
CA ALA A 810 -44.76 -28.66 -15.99
C ALA A 810 -43.24 -28.80 -15.79
N TYR A 811 -42.46 -29.04 -16.85
CA TYR A 811 -41.03 -29.33 -16.75
C TYR A 811 -40.25 -28.19 -16.06
N VAL A 812 -39.40 -28.54 -15.10
CA VAL A 812 -38.42 -27.61 -14.52
C VAL A 812 -37.04 -27.95 -15.07
N THR A 813 -36.29 -26.92 -15.47
CA THR A 813 -34.93 -27.04 -15.96
C THR A 813 -33.96 -26.27 -15.07
N ALA A 814 -32.74 -26.79 -14.90
CA ALA A 814 -31.65 -26.14 -14.19
C ALA A 814 -30.37 -26.24 -15.04
N ASP A 815 -29.66 -25.13 -15.21
CA ASP A 815 -28.51 -25.03 -16.11
C ASP A 815 -27.35 -24.30 -15.43
N ALA A 816 -27.39 -22.97 -15.29
CA ALA A 816 -26.31 -22.23 -14.65
C ALA A 816 -26.77 -21.07 -13.77
N VAL A 817 -25.91 -20.66 -12.84
CA VAL A 817 -26.07 -19.52 -11.94
C VAL A 817 -24.86 -18.61 -12.04
N ARG A 818 -25.08 -17.31 -12.09
CA ARG A 818 -24.04 -16.27 -12.03
C ARG A 818 -24.26 -15.43 -10.79
N VAL A 819 -23.18 -15.13 -10.09
CA VAL A 819 -23.16 -14.13 -9.02
C VAL A 819 -22.16 -13.07 -9.43
N ASP A 820 -22.61 -11.84 -9.43
CA ASP A 820 -21.77 -10.66 -9.58
C ASP A 820 -21.85 -9.92 -8.26
N ILE A 821 -20.78 -9.32 -7.74
CA ILE A 821 -20.92 -8.44 -6.57
C ILE A 821 -21.99 -7.39 -6.93
N ALA A 822 -23.16 -7.51 -6.32
CA ALA A 822 -24.15 -6.47 -6.35
C ALA A 822 -23.72 -5.57 -5.24
N ARG A 823 -23.81 -4.31 -5.45
CA ARG A 823 -24.25 -3.52 -4.34
C ARG A 823 -25.50 -2.86 -4.91
N SER A 824 -26.68 -3.31 -4.47
CA SER A 824 -27.96 -2.84 -5.04
C SER A 824 -28.23 -1.36 -4.71
N ASP A 825 -27.37 -0.77 -3.91
CA ASP A 825 -27.22 0.64 -3.57
C ASP A 825 -26.12 1.35 -4.36
N ILE A 826 -25.41 0.64 -5.24
CA ILE A 826 -24.18 1.07 -5.88
C ILE A 826 -24.30 0.78 -7.37
N ASP A 827 -24.35 1.87 -8.13
CA ASP A 827 -23.80 1.91 -9.48
C ASP A 827 -22.47 1.13 -9.47
N PRO A 828 -22.15 0.19 -10.38
CA PRO A 828 -20.79 -0.38 -10.43
C PRO A 828 -19.68 0.68 -10.40
N ASP A 829 -20.02 1.92 -10.78
CA ASP A 829 -19.24 3.11 -10.56
C ASP A 829 -19.53 3.83 -9.21
N ASP A 830 -19.93 3.24 -8.07
CA ASP A 830 -20.15 3.92 -6.75
C ASP A 830 -19.47 3.12 -5.61
N TYR A 831 -18.18 3.31 -5.39
CA TYR A 831 -17.39 2.41 -4.55
C TYR A 831 -17.70 2.50 -3.06
N ASP A 832 -18.30 3.60 -2.60
CA ASP A 832 -18.61 3.82 -1.18
C ASP A 832 -20.10 3.71 -0.83
N GLY A 833 -20.99 3.63 -1.82
CA GLY A 833 -22.42 3.42 -1.61
C GLY A 833 -23.12 4.63 -1.06
N ASN A 834 -22.57 5.81 -1.31
CA ASN A 834 -23.20 7.06 -0.95
C ASN A 834 -24.34 7.40 -1.94
N GLY A 835 -24.45 6.73 -3.08
CA GLY A 835 -25.48 6.94 -4.10
C GLY A 835 -25.13 8.00 -5.14
N LEU A 836 -23.84 8.36 -5.25
CA LEU A 836 -23.25 9.13 -6.34
C LEU A 836 -22.31 8.21 -7.13
N PRO A 837 -22.38 8.17 -8.46
CA PRO A 837 -21.37 7.45 -9.25
C PRO A 837 -20.00 8.14 -9.07
N ASN A 838 -18.97 7.41 -8.63
CA ASN A 838 -17.54 7.65 -8.78
C ASN A 838 -17.18 8.34 -10.08
N ALA A 839 -17.77 7.97 -11.24
CA ALA A 839 -17.48 8.63 -12.51
C ALA A 839 -17.92 10.11 -12.48
N TRP A 840 -19.07 10.38 -11.85
CA TRP A 840 -19.58 11.73 -11.59
C TRP A 840 -18.80 12.43 -10.46
N GLU A 841 -18.49 11.75 -9.36
CA GLU A 841 -17.65 12.29 -8.29
C GLU A 841 -16.24 12.66 -8.80
N ARG A 842 -15.67 11.81 -9.66
CA ARG A 842 -14.39 12.01 -10.35
C ARG A 842 -14.45 13.26 -11.21
N ARG A 843 -15.52 13.42 -11.97
CA ARG A 843 -15.75 14.55 -12.87
C ARG A 843 -15.73 15.87 -12.11
N TRP A 844 -16.48 15.96 -11.01
CA TRP A 844 -16.74 17.24 -10.35
C TRP A 844 -15.88 17.49 -9.11
N PHE A 845 -15.69 16.48 -8.27
CA PHE A 845 -15.02 16.60 -6.98
C PHE A 845 -13.58 16.04 -6.97
N LEU A 846 -13.14 15.44 -8.07
CA LEU A 846 -11.82 14.82 -8.21
C LEU A 846 -11.57 13.69 -7.19
N GLN A 847 -12.62 12.98 -6.78
CA GLN A 847 -12.54 11.84 -5.86
C GLN A 847 -13.38 10.66 -6.36
N GLU A 848 -13.02 9.44 -5.96
CA GLU A 848 -13.75 8.20 -6.31
C GLU A 848 -14.75 7.81 -5.23
N THR A 849 -14.67 8.43 -4.06
CA THR A 849 -15.51 8.10 -2.90
C THR A 849 -15.49 9.29 -1.95
N GLY A 850 -16.56 9.46 -1.18
CA GLY A 850 -16.65 10.35 -0.03
C GLY A 850 -17.29 11.69 -0.33
N THR A 851 -17.87 11.90 -1.52
CA THR A 851 -18.67 13.09 -1.80
C THR A 851 -19.97 13.00 -1.03
N ASP A 852 -20.30 14.02 -0.24
CA ASP A 852 -21.59 14.06 0.46
C ASP A 852 -22.72 14.25 -0.57
N PRO A 853 -23.64 13.29 -0.73
CA PRO A 853 -24.76 13.41 -1.67
C PRO A 853 -25.75 14.52 -1.31
N LEU A 854 -25.70 15.02 -0.06
CA LEU A 854 -26.58 16.05 0.46
C LEU A 854 -25.93 17.45 0.47
N ALA A 855 -24.64 17.57 0.13
CA ALA A 855 -23.99 18.86 0.03
C ALA A 855 -24.48 19.63 -1.22
N ASP A 856 -24.53 20.95 -1.11
CA ASP A 856 -24.88 21.91 -2.17
C ASP A 856 -23.72 22.92 -2.26
N PRO A 857 -22.66 22.61 -3.05
CA PRO A 857 -21.43 23.39 -3.06
C PRO A 857 -21.58 24.77 -3.69
N ASP A 858 -22.47 24.91 -4.67
CA ASP A 858 -22.66 26.14 -5.43
C ASP A 858 -23.79 27.03 -4.86
N GLY A 859 -24.58 26.50 -3.93
CA GLY A 859 -25.60 27.21 -3.17
C GLY A 859 -26.86 27.50 -3.99
N ASP A 860 -27.10 26.77 -5.07
CA ASP A 860 -28.25 26.96 -5.96
C ASP A 860 -29.54 26.31 -5.44
N GLY A 861 -29.42 25.52 -4.36
CA GLY A 861 -30.52 24.81 -3.70
C GLY A 861 -30.68 23.36 -4.18
N SER A 862 -29.86 22.88 -5.10
CA SER A 862 -29.84 21.49 -5.57
C SER A 862 -28.68 20.74 -4.91
N PRO A 863 -28.92 19.70 -4.09
CA PRO A 863 -27.84 18.90 -3.54
C PRO A 863 -27.17 18.02 -4.62
N ASN A 864 -25.92 17.61 -4.39
CA ASN A 864 -25.11 16.78 -5.29
C ASN A 864 -25.86 15.59 -5.90
N ARG A 865 -26.70 14.90 -5.12
CA ARG A 865 -27.52 13.79 -5.62
C ARG A 865 -28.50 14.23 -6.71
N GLU A 866 -29.21 15.32 -6.47
CA GLU A 866 -30.19 15.88 -7.41
C GLU A 866 -29.50 16.40 -8.67
N GLU A 867 -28.30 16.96 -8.53
CA GLU A 867 -27.50 17.42 -9.66
C GLU A 867 -26.90 16.28 -10.48
N CYS A 868 -26.46 15.22 -9.82
CA CYS A 868 -26.04 13.99 -10.47
C CYS A 868 -27.18 13.38 -11.30
N GLU A 869 -28.38 13.27 -10.72
CA GLU A 869 -29.56 12.76 -11.42
C GLU A 869 -29.98 13.65 -12.60
N ARG A 870 -29.78 14.96 -12.49
CA ARG A 870 -30.07 15.94 -13.55
C ARG A 870 -28.96 16.09 -14.57
N GLY A 871 -27.74 15.64 -14.29
CA GLY A 871 -26.57 15.92 -15.11
C GLY A 871 -26.20 17.42 -15.14
N THR A 872 -26.43 18.14 -14.04
CA THR A 872 -25.96 19.53 -13.86
C THR A 872 -24.56 19.54 -13.22
N ASP A 873 -23.79 20.60 -13.51
CA ASP A 873 -22.51 20.90 -12.85
C ASP A 873 -22.74 21.39 -11.41
N PRO A 874 -22.28 20.63 -10.38
CA PRO A 874 -22.50 20.97 -8.99
C PRO A 874 -21.61 22.06 -8.42
N LEU A 875 -20.85 22.72 -9.30
CA LEU A 875 -19.96 23.82 -8.98
C LEU A 875 -20.33 25.10 -9.76
N ASP A 876 -21.39 25.11 -10.59
CA ASP A 876 -21.88 26.32 -11.28
C ASP A 876 -23.38 26.54 -11.02
N PRO A 877 -23.76 27.59 -10.26
CA PRO A 877 -25.16 27.85 -9.90
C PRO A 877 -26.03 28.29 -11.09
N ARG A 878 -25.43 28.42 -12.28
CA ARG A 878 -26.11 28.73 -13.56
C ARG A 878 -26.29 27.49 -14.43
N SER A 879 -25.80 26.34 -13.98
CA SER A 879 -26.03 25.06 -14.63
C SER A 879 -27.53 24.74 -14.61
N ARG A 880 -28.08 24.45 -15.79
CA ARG A 880 -29.52 24.18 -15.97
C ARG A 880 -29.70 23.02 -16.93
N TYR A 881 -30.65 22.14 -16.61
CA TYR A 881 -31.02 21.04 -17.48
C TYR A 881 -31.73 21.53 -18.74
N THR A 882 -31.13 21.31 -19.91
CA THR A 882 -31.81 21.47 -21.21
C THR A 882 -32.35 20.12 -21.65
N ALA A 883 -33.67 19.94 -21.57
CA ALA A 883 -34.33 18.72 -22.02
C ALA A 883 -34.08 18.49 -23.53
N GLY A 884 -33.18 17.56 -23.88
CA GLY A 884 -32.87 17.24 -25.27
C GLY A 884 -31.54 16.54 -25.54
N THR A 885 -30.57 16.60 -24.61
CA THR A 885 -29.25 15.99 -24.81
C THR A 885 -29.06 14.85 -23.82
N ARG A 886 -29.28 13.60 -24.25
CA ARG A 886 -28.78 12.42 -23.52
C ARG A 886 -27.25 12.49 -23.51
N LEU A 887 -26.64 12.69 -22.35
CA LEU A 887 -25.26 12.29 -22.13
C LEU A 887 -25.22 10.76 -22.22
N LEU A 888 -24.55 10.25 -23.25
CA LEU A 888 -24.19 8.84 -23.36
C LEU A 888 -23.11 8.56 -22.32
N LEU A 889 -23.52 8.10 -21.14
CA LEU A 889 -22.70 7.22 -20.32
C LEU A 889 -22.99 5.80 -20.85
N GLN A 890 -22.09 5.27 -21.66
CA GLN A 890 -22.05 3.88 -22.09
C GLN A 890 -20.67 3.31 -21.82
#